data_AF-A0A7W1QA06-F1
#
_entry.id   AF-A0A7W1QA06-F1
#
_cell.length_a   1.000
_cell.length_b   1.000
_cell.length_c   1.000
_cell.angle_alpha   90.00
_cell.angle_beta   90.00
_cell.angle_gamma   90.00
#
_symmetry.space_group_name_H-M   'P 1'
#
loop_
_entity.id
_entity.type
_entity.pdbx_description
1 polymer ?
#
loop_
_entity_poly.entity_id
_entity_poly.type
_entity_poly.pdbx_seq_one_letter_code
_entity_poly.pdbx_strand_id
1 'polypeptide(L)'
;MYTQHLSSLEFFTFAAFFTVAVLSIASILPGRKPPIRTEPYPDDELHAHDRRLPKYFLTGGAFLLLGGVQMVLKNLPWTAEWLARAGYAGHLVRDLSNTHVMIVGGGTLISTGLCWYVLPRIVGRPLVSPGLAQGAFWFTAVGLLVFYVALIANGIVMGRLVSSGWDYEAAKLHMGKAYRVPVGMGAGVMGLGYWCFAANVFLTIFQARLVRVPKPSGHLWKFLATGAAGLTVGTVQGVIQVQPAHAAWLYRAGHAGEWIDPISHAHINLVTGLTMLTAGAIFALAPSLGGEAPSRRRANTCFWSLLCGSLAFYGVALYLGFHEGRLVVRGGLTPEQAEEATRLHPFLIMGAGIAMLAAFWLLLVTVVRSFRRAQHPVRAFVLLGCGALAVGTLQGPVQAFPAVNELLDRGGDAGDVIVNLHAQLNMLGGLMVILIGAALSLLPDGLRSTRAMLVGLGAGMAAYYAGGIAFAAVAAHRVADGGSFGSAVAALEPWQSFVLVPAALAVAVGFGAYGRASWRGTAAYRAEGRRWLRRAPSTYAGRIPKRVRRRRPAAVAVYEVPMGLLGFPGLGWLFAGYPLAGSALLLIGPAIAWAAIPLAFTPFANGPLRPIGWQAEWIWLPTSTLISTALLYRAHRRRRLRLLGSPPRRRLRRSYRTRVAVSVGAIGLILVALPFVPAVAGIGGASVRYAYQTGFTREVTGQFMVTPQGTIKLFAWGDPQSTFPADALRVHASDLRALRVRAAAVDAAAAYQLFDLDGKAIPLVVRRKSPRELILVPVRRLQAGSYVFAASHEGMFGGRDFAYLRVVAPNAPVTPVSRRAHAVAPAVAHALPPIAAALLAIGFALMLVRSLLRRVAGQKALWAIGFALFAAAAVSEALAQRDGWSPGLFRTYYIAGGVLTVAYLGAGSAWLLLPRRGRDVLVGALAVASVAAIAAVLLAPVDAHALAIAPTGKPPPNGVLGGHAFLWAIALNSAGTLFLVGGSLLSILRRQRVRANVWIACGALTVAVATGLSRAGDTSLVTLGELIGIALMFCGFTLSAPAKKVARPVETSSPPAVLAQ
;
A
#
# COMPACT_ATOMS: atom_id res chain seq x y z
N MET A 1 6.58 0.13 -29.75
CA MET A 1 6.19 -1.12 -29.05
C MET A 1 6.34 -1.04 -27.52
N TYR A 2 7.37 -0.41 -26.94
CA TYR A 2 7.51 -0.32 -25.47
C TYR A 2 6.60 0.70 -24.75
N THR A 3 5.85 1.54 -25.46
CA THR A 3 4.97 2.55 -24.86
C THR A 3 3.63 2.01 -24.36
N GLN A 4 3.21 0.82 -24.80
CA GLN A 4 1.97 0.18 -24.33
C GLN A 4 2.07 -0.44 -22.93
N HIS A 5 3.28 -0.61 -22.39
CA HIS A 5 3.50 -1.09 -21.01
C HIS A 5 3.75 0.04 -20.00
N LEU A 6 3.94 1.28 -20.46
CA LEU A 6 4.10 2.46 -19.60
C LEU A 6 2.76 3.00 -19.07
N SER A 7 1.62 2.45 -19.49
CA SER A 7 0.28 2.98 -19.18
C SER A 7 -0.34 2.45 -17.90
N SER A 8 0.31 1.56 -17.15
CA SER A 8 -0.27 1.11 -15.88
C SER A 8 -0.06 2.19 -14.82
N LEU A 9 -1.17 2.67 -14.24
CA LEU A 9 -1.19 3.52 -13.05
C LEU A 9 -0.30 2.93 -11.93
N GLU A 10 -0.20 1.60 -11.90
CA GLU A 10 0.67 0.81 -11.03
C GLU A 10 2.15 1.09 -11.27
N PHE A 11 2.63 1.09 -12.51
CA PHE A 11 4.03 1.44 -12.83
C PHE A 11 4.36 2.85 -12.38
N PHE A 12 3.49 3.83 -12.63
CA PHE A 12 3.71 5.19 -12.16
C PHE A 12 3.65 5.31 -10.64
N THR A 13 2.79 4.55 -9.96
CA THR A 13 2.70 4.57 -8.49
C THR A 13 3.91 3.90 -7.85
N PHE A 14 4.37 2.77 -8.38
CA PHE A 14 5.62 2.11 -7.96
C PHE A 14 6.84 2.98 -8.27
N ALA A 15 6.96 3.49 -9.49
CA ALA A 15 8.05 4.37 -9.89
C ALA A 15 8.06 5.67 -9.07
N ALA A 16 6.91 6.27 -8.77
CA ALA A 16 6.81 7.43 -7.90
C ALA A 16 7.17 7.08 -6.45
N PHE A 17 6.69 5.96 -5.91
CA PHE A 17 7.06 5.49 -4.58
C PHE A 17 8.56 5.24 -4.46
N PHE A 18 9.15 4.50 -5.40
CA PHE A 18 10.58 4.23 -5.44
C PHE A 18 11.40 5.49 -5.70
N THR A 19 10.95 6.40 -6.56
CA THR A 19 11.63 7.69 -6.79
C THR A 19 11.59 8.53 -5.52
N VAL A 20 10.45 8.63 -4.84
CA VAL A 20 10.34 9.33 -3.54
C VAL A 20 11.23 8.66 -2.50
N ALA A 21 11.26 7.32 -2.44
CA ALA A 21 12.10 6.58 -1.51
C ALA A 21 13.60 6.80 -1.80
N VAL A 22 14.02 6.70 -3.06
CA VAL A 22 15.41 6.92 -3.51
C VAL A 22 15.82 8.37 -3.29
N LEU A 23 14.99 9.35 -3.63
CA LEU A 23 15.27 10.76 -3.36
C LEU A 23 15.32 11.05 -1.86
N SER A 24 14.49 10.39 -1.06
CA SER A 24 14.52 10.49 0.41
C SER A 24 15.82 9.90 0.96
N ILE A 25 16.26 8.73 0.47
CA ILE A 25 17.55 8.11 0.84
C ILE A 25 18.71 9.01 0.41
N ALA A 26 18.67 9.55 -0.81
CA ALA A 26 19.68 10.47 -1.34
C ALA A 26 19.78 11.75 -0.50
N SER A 27 18.66 12.26 0.01
CA SER A 27 18.65 13.43 0.90
C SER A 27 19.29 13.18 2.28
N ILE A 28 19.47 11.91 2.66
CA ILE A 28 20.07 11.48 3.94
C ILE A 28 21.56 11.12 3.77
N LEU A 29 22.07 11.13 2.53
CA LEU A 29 23.50 10.97 2.24
C LEU A 29 24.26 12.26 2.57
N PRO A 30 25.41 12.18 3.24
CA PRO A 30 26.19 13.37 3.58
C PRO A 30 26.77 14.02 2.32
N GLY A 31 26.44 15.30 2.10
CA GLY A 31 26.85 16.07 0.92
C GLY A 31 28.23 16.74 0.98
N ARG A 32 29.02 16.53 2.05
CA ARG A 32 30.37 17.13 2.19
C ARG A 32 31.46 16.06 2.23
N LYS A 33 32.57 16.29 1.50
CA LYS A 33 33.74 15.41 1.50
C LYS A 33 34.36 15.41 2.92
N PRO A 34 34.53 14.24 3.57
CA PRO A 34 35.12 14.18 4.89
C PRO A 34 36.61 14.56 4.84
N PRO A 35 37.13 15.28 5.85
CA PRO A 35 38.55 15.61 5.94
C PRO A 35 39.41 14.38 6.24
N ILE A 36 40.69 14.44 5.89
CA ILE A 36 41.69 13.46 6.33
C ILE A 36 41.94 13.70 7.83
N ARG A 37 41.95 12.62 8.62
CA ARG A 37 42.28 12.67 10.05
C ARG A 37 43.49 11.81 10.36
N THR A 38 44.42 12.36 11.12
CA THR A 38 45.59 11.67 11.69
C THR A 38 45.40 11.35 13.17
N GLU A 39 44.43 11.97 13.82
CA GLU A 39 44.09 11.75 15.23
C GLU A 39 42.84 10.84 15.37
N PRO A 40 42.75 10.06 16.48
CA PRO A 40 41.57 9.25 16.78
C PRO A 40 40.31 10.09 16.92
N TYR A 41 39.16 9.50 16.59
CA TYR A 41 37.87 10.09 16.94
C TYR A 41 37.64 10.02 18.45
N PRO A 42 37.01 11.04 19.06
CA PRO A 42 36.53 10.96 20.43
C PRO A 42 35.57 9.77 20.63
N ASP A 43 35.62 9.15 21.80
CA ASP A 43 34.80 7.97 22.14
C ASP A 43 33.30 8.28 22.09
N ASP A 44 32.88 9.49 22.48
CA ASP A 44 31.47 9.90 22.42
C ASP A 44 30.95 9.98 20.98
N GLU A 45 31.80 10.38 20.02
CA GLU A 45 31.48 10.34 18.59
C GLU A 45 31.42 8.90 18.07
N LEU A 46 32.43 8.07 18.41
CA LEU A 46 32.46 6.65 18.01
C LEU A 46 31.25 5.87 18.53
N HIS A 47 30.78 6.20 19.72
CA HIS A 47 29.70 5.52 20.43
C HIS A 47 28.34 6.22 20.28
N ALA A 48 28.24 7.22 19.40
CA ALA A 48 27.02 8.02 19.24
C ALA A 48 25.77 7.19 18.91
N HIS A 49 25.93 6.04 18.22
CA HIS A 49 24.82 5.15 17.88
C HIS A 49 24.48 4.14 18.99
N ASP A 50 25.36 3.92 19.97
CA ASP A 50 25.22 2.84 20.96
C ASP A 50 23.93 2.97 21.77
N ARG A 51 23.54 4.21 22.09
CA ARG A 51 22.28 4.53 22.78
C ARG A 51 21.02 4.07 22.04
N ARG A 52 21.12 3.80 20.74
CA ARG A 52 20.00 3.37 19.89
C ARG A 52 20.01 1.88 19.59
N LEU A 53 21.06 1.14 19.95
CA LEU A 53 21.15 -0.31 19.77
C LEU A 53 20.03 -1.10 20.45
N PRO A 54 19.59 -0.75 21.67
CA PRO A 54 18.67 -1.61 22.38
C PRO A 54 17.30 -1.78 21.71
N LYS A 55 16.91 -0.88 20.80
CA LYS A 55 15.68 -1.04 19.99
C LYS A 55 15.79 -2.21 19.01
N TYR A 56 16.99 -2.49 18.47
CA TYR A 56 17.21 -3.62 17.56
C TYR A 56 17.04 -4.94 18.30
N PHE A 57 17.65 -5.06 19.48
CA PHE A 57 17.57 -6.25 20.33
C PHE A 57 16.16 -6.47 20.86
N LEU A 58 15.48 -5.40 21.28
CA LEU A 58 14.10 -5.49 21.75
C LEU A 58 13.14 -5.91 20.62
N THR A 59 13.23 -5.28 19.44
CA THR A 59 12.38 -5.64 18.30
C THR A 59 12.70 -7.05 17.79
N GLY A 60 13.97 -7.43 17.74
CA GLY A 60 14.37 -8.80 17.42
C GLY A 60 13.81 -9.81 18.40
N GLY A 61 13.86 -9.52 19.71
CA GLY A 61 13.25 -10.37 20.73
C GLY A 61 11.73 -10.48 20.62
N ALA A 62 11.05 -9.40 20.22
CA ALA A 62 9.60 -9.43 19.98
C ALA A 62 9.24 -10.30 18.77
N PHE A 63 9.99 -10.21 17.67
CA PHE A 63 9.77 -11.06 16.50
C PHE A 63 10.13 -12.52 16.74
N LEU A 64 11.18 -12.81 17.51
CA LEU A 64 11.52 -14.17 17.91
C LEU A 64 10.44 -14.78 18.81
N LEU A 65 9.89 -14.02 19.75
CA LEU A 65 8.75 -14.46 20.55
C LEU A 65 7.51 -14.70 19.68
N LEU A 66 7.22 -13.81 18.74
CA LEU A 66 6.10 -13.96 17.79
C LEU A 66 6.24 -15.25 16.97
N GLY A 67 7.44 -15.51 16.42
CA GLY A 67 7.74 -16.76 15.72
C GLY A 67 7.67 -17.99 16.63
N GLY A 68 8.17 -17.91 17.87
CA GLY A 68 8.04 -18.99 18.85
C GLY A 68 6.58 -19.32 19.19
N VAL A 69 5.72 -18.31 19.35
CA VAL A 69 4.27 -18.50 19.51
C VAL A 69 3.66 -19.13 18.27
N GLN A 70 4.07 -18.70 17.07
CA GLN A 70 3.61 -19.32 15.83
C GLN A 70 4.07 -20.78 15.69
N MET A 71 5.28 -21.13 16.16
CA MET A 71 5.73 -22.53 16.24
C MET A 71 4.79 -23.36 17.11
N VAL A 72 4.32 -22.82 18.24
CA VAL A 72 3.31 -23.52 19.06
C VAL A 72 2.01 -23.68 18.29
N LEU A 73 1.47 -22.59 17.74
CA LEU A 73 0.17 -22.58 17.08
C LEU A 73 0.10 -23.49 15.85
N LYS A 74 1.16 -23.51 15.04
CA LYS A 74 1.21 -24.31 13.81
C LYS A 74 1.32 -25.81 14.05
N ASN A 75 1.74 -26.21 15.25
CA ASN A 75 1.88 -27.62 15.66
C ASN A 75 0.71 -28.09 16.54
N LEU A 76 -0.35 -27.29 16.73
CA LEU A 76 -1.59 -27.77 17.37
C LEU A 76 -2.28 -28.78 16.43
N PRO A 77 -2.94 -29.84 16.93
CA PRO A 77 -3.41 -30.95 16.10
C PRO A 77 -4.28 -30.50 14.92
N TRP A 78 -5.31 -29.68 15.20
CA TRP A 78 -6.21 -29.16 14.18
C TRP A 78 -5.55 -28.19 13.21
N THR A 79 -4.56 -27.41 13.68
CA THR A 79 -3.85 -26.45 12.84
C THR A 79 -2.86 -27.17 11.93
N ALA A 80 -2.10 -28.13 12.46
CA ALA A 80 -1.11 -28.90 11.71
C ALA A 80 -1.79 -29.71 10.59
N GLU A 81 -2.90 -30.38 10.92
CA GLU A 81 -3.69 -31.12 9.94
C GLU A 81 -4.32 -30.20 8.88
N TRP A 82 -4.87 -29.05 9.28
CA TRP A 82 -5.40 -28.07 8.33
C TRP A 82 -4.32 -27.50 7.40
N LEU A 83 -3.15 -27.15 7.95
CA LEU A 83 -2.01 -26.65 7.17
C LEU A 83 -1.49 -27.71 6.19
N ALA A 84 -1.44 -28.98 6.59
CA ALA A 84 -1.04 -30.07 5.72
C ALA A 84 -2.02 -30.28 4.56
N ARG A 85 -3.33 -30.19 4.82
CA ARG A 85 -4.37 -30.27 3.77
C ARG A 85 -4.40 -29.07 2.82
N ALA A 86 -3.94 -27.91 3.27
CA ALA A 86 -3.89 -26.69 2.46
C ALA A 86 -2.75 -26.70 1.41
N GLY A 87 -1.93 -27.76 1.35
CA GLY A 87 -0.80 -27.88 0.44
C GLY A 87 0.16 -26.69 0.55
N TYR A 88 0.61 -26.16 -0.59
CA TYR A 88 1.54 -25.03 -0.63
C TYR A 88 1.00 -23.74 0.03
N ALA A 89 -0.32 -23.52 0.04
CA ALA A 89 -0.90 -22.39 0.78
C ALA A 89 -0.67 -22.52 2.30
N GLY A 90 -0.68 -23.75 2.81
CA GLY A 90 -0.27 -24.08 4.17
C GLY A 90 1.20 -23.78 4.43
N HIS A 91 2.09 -24.07 3.48
CA HIS A 91 3.53 -23.76 3.58
C HIS A 91 3.81 -22.26 3.77
N LEU A 92 3.03 -21.37 3.14
CA LEU A 92 3.13 -19.91 3.35
C LEU A 92 2.95 -19.52 4.83
N VAL A 93 1.98 -20.15 5.50
CA VAL A 93 1.64 -19.89 6.90
C VAL A 93 2.56 -20.66 7.86
N ARG A 94 2.89 -21.92 7.55
CA ARG A 94 3.66 -22.80 8.44
C ARG A 94 5.13 -22.41 8.49
N ASP A 95 5.74 -22.19 7.33
CA ASP A 95 7.20 -22.16 7.20
C ASP A 95 7.71 -20.82 6.71
N LEU A 96 7.21 -20.32 5.58
CA LEU A 96 7.71 -19.06 5.01
C LEU A 96 7.51 -17.88 5.96
N SER A 97 6.29 -17.65 6.47
CA SER A 97 6.04 -16.55 7.39
C SER A 97 6.80 -16.69 8.71
N ASN A 98 6.87 -17.90 9.27
CA ASN A 98 7.59 -18.17 10.52
C ASN A 98 9.10 -17.94 10.36
N THR A 99 9.69 -18.48 9.29
CA THR A 99 11.10 -18.34 8.98
C THR A 99 11.47 -16.88 8.77
N HIS A 100 10.66 -16.10 8.03
CA HIS A 100 10.92 -14.67 7.83
C HIS A 100 10.85 -13.88 9.14
N VAL A 101 9.82 -14.10 9.98
CA VAL A 101 9.70 -13.34 11.24
C VAL A 101 10.86 -13.66 12.19
N MET A 102 11.34 -14.90 12.24
CA MET A 102 12.43 -15.29 13.15
C MET A 102 13.82 -14.95 12.59
N ILE A 103 14.10 -15.28 11.34
CA ILE A 103 15.42 -15.06 10.72
C ILE A 103 15.63 -13.59 10.41
N VAL A 104 14.69 -12.96 9.70
CA VAL A 104 14.85 -11.54 9.32
C VAL A 104 14.52 -10.64 10.51
N GLY A 105 13.43 -10.93 11.22
CA GLY A 105 13.00 -10.12 12.37
C GLY A 105 13.92 -10.28 13.56
N GLY A 106 14.29 -11.49 13.93
CA GLY A 106 15.27 -11.75 14.98
C GLY A 106 16.70 -11.53 14.49
N GLY A 107 17.15 -12.41 13.59
CA GLY A 107 18.55 -12.54 13.19
C GLY A 107 19.10 -11.28 12.54
N THR A 108 18.48 -10.81 11.45
CA THR A 108 19.00 -9.64 10.73
C THR A 108 18.97 -8.37 11.57
N LEU A 109 17.91 -8.12 12.35
CA LEU A 109 17.86 -6.94 13.22
C LEU A 109 18.92 -6.99 14.33
N ILE A 110 19.09 -8.13 15.00
CA ILE A 110 20.11 -8.28 16.04
C ILE A 110 21.51 -8.11 15.43
N SER A 111 21.81 -8.80 14.32
CA SER A 111 23.09 -8.67 13.62
C SER A 111 23.37 -7.26 13.12
N THR A 112 22.35 -6.55 12.65
CA THR A 112 22.47 -5.14 12.24
C THR A 112 22.82 -4.26 13.45
N GLY A 113 22.16 -4.48 14.59
CA GLY A 113 22.51 -3.80 15.85
C GLY A 113 23.94 -4.08 16.28
N LEU A 114 24.37 -5.34 16.27
CA LEU A 114 25.76 -5.71 16.58
C LEU A 114 26.74 -5.06 15.61
N CYS A 115 26.43 -5.04 14.30
CA CYS A 115 27.25 -4.37 13.28
C CYS A 115 27.42 -2.88 13.59
N TRP A 116 26.36 -2.17 13.99
CA TRP A 116 26.44 -0.76 14.39
C TRP A 116 27.29 -0.51 15.63
N TYR A 117 27.40 -1.50 16.52
CA TYR A 117 28.29 -1.42 17.68
C TYR A 117 29.76 -1.68 17.29
N VAL A 118 30.02 -2.75 16.54
CA VAL A 118 31.40 -3.19 16.27
C VAL A 118 32.07 -2.43 15.14
N LEU A 119 31.33 -2.01 14.11
CA LEU A 119 31.91 -1.40 12.91
C LEU A 119 32.69 -0.13 13.24
N PRO A 120 32.15 0.85 14.00
CA PRO A 120 32.89 2.06 14.35
C PRO A 120 34.20 1.78 15.09
N ARG A 121 34.19 0.77 15.97
CA ARG A 121 35.34 0.33 16.77
C ARG A 121 36.41 -0.37 15.93
N ILE A 122 36.00 -1.15 14.93
CA ILE A 122 36.92 -1.83 14.00
C ILE A 122 37.59 -0.83 13.06
N VAL A 123 36.83 0.11 12.51
CA VAL A 123 37.33 1.03 11.46
C VAL A 123 37.88 2.35 12.01
N GLY A 124 37.71 2.61 13.32
CA GLY A 124 38.20 3.80 14.02
C GLY A 124 37.46 5.08 13.65
N ARG A 125 36.15 5.00 13.32
CA ARG A 125 35.35 6.17 12.95
C ARG A 125 33.85 5.99 13.18
N PRO A 126 33.08 7.07 13.41
CA PRO A 126 31.64 6.98 13.54
C PRO A 126 30.95 6.55 12.24
N LEU A 127 29.72 6.06 12.37
CA LEU A 127 28.86 5.75 11.23
C LEU A 127 28.63 6.99 10.37
N VAL A 128 28.65 6.81 9.05
CA VAL A 128 28.52 7.91 8.08
C VAL A 128 27.20 8.65 8.19
N SER A 129 26.09 7.94 8.33
CA SER A 129 24.76 8.56 8.45
C SER A 129 23.93 7.89 9.54
N PRO A 130 23.65 8.61 10.64
CA PRO A 130 22.68 8.16 11.64
C PRO A 130 21.28 7.98 11.06
N GLY A 131 20.95 8.75 10.02
CA GLY A 131 19.67 8.68 9.30
C GLY A 131 19.52 7.39 8.51
N LEU A 132 20.55 6.97 7.76
CA LEU A 132 20.55 5.67 7.08
C LEU A 132 20.43 4.51 8.07
N ALA A 133 21.11 4.60 9.22
CA ALA A 133 20.95 3.60 10.28
C ALA A 133 19.52 3.57 10.84
N GLN A 134 18.82 4.71 10.95
CA GLN A 134 17.40 4.71 11.32
C GLN A 134 16.51 4.12 10.21
N GLY A 135 16.76 4.48 8.95
CA GLY A 135 16.04 3.95 7.79
C GLY A 135 16.16 2.43 7.71
N ALA A 136 17.39 1.91 7.86
CA ALA A 136 17.67 0.48 7.93
C ALA A 136 16.79 -0.23 8.95
N PHE A 137 16.70 0.30 10.18
CA PHE A 137 15.85 -0.28 11.22
C PHE A 137 14.36 -0.25 10.85
N TRP A 138 13.82 0.94 10.55
CA TRP A 138 12.37 1.13 10.42
C TRP A 138 11.82 0.47 9.16
N PHE A 139 12.51 0.60 8.04
CA PHE A 139 12.09 -0.03 6.79
C PHE A 139 12.15 -1.55 6.89
N THR A 140 13.19 -2.12 7.51
CA THR A 140 13.26 -3.57 7.75
C THR A 140 12.13 -4.03 8.67
N ALA A 141 11.95 -3.41 9.84
CA ALA A 141 10.97 -3.86 10.82
C ALA A 141 9.51 -3.71 10.33
N VAL A 142 9.17 -2.59 9.70
CA VAL A 142 7.82 -2.35 9.17
C VAL A 142 7.55 -3.19 7.93
N GLY A 143 8.50 -3.24 7.00
CA GLY A 143 8.40 -4.07 5.80
C GLY A 143 8.20 -5.54 6.15
N LEU A 144 9.00 -6.06 7.10
CA LEU A 144 8.84 -7.42 7.60
C LEU A 144 7.47 -7.67 8.21
N LEU A 145 6.96 -6.76 9.06
CA LEU A 145 5.66 -6.96 9.69
C LEU A 145 4.53 -7.01 8.65
N VAL A 146 4.56 -6.12 7.65
CA VAL A 146 3.61 -6.12 6.54
C VAL A 146 3.72 -7.42 5.74
N PHE A 147 4.94 -7.84 5.40
CA PHE A 147 5.20 -9.08 4.67
C PHE A 147 4.71 -10.31 5.43
N TYR A 148 5.00 -10.38 6.73
CA TYR A 148 4.56 -11.45 7.62
C TYR A 148 3.04 -11.59 7.67
N VAL A 149 2.33 -10.49 7.91
CA VAL A 149 0.86 -10.47 7.95
C VAL A 149 0.28 -10.84 6.58
N ALA A 150 0.89 -10.35 5.49
CA ALA A 150 0.48 -10.68 4.13
C ALA A 150 0.60 -12.17 3.83
N LEU A 151 1.72 -12.82 4.19
CA LEU A 151 1.91 -14.25 3.99
C LEU A 151 0.89 -15.09 4.76
N ILE A 152 0.61 -14.75 6.01
CA ILE A 152 -0.40 -15.45 6.82
C ILE A 152 -1.79 -15.27 6.23
N ALA A 153 -2.20 -14.02 5.96
CA ALA A 153 -3.52 -13.73 5.43
C ALA A 153 -3.75 -14.41 4.07
N ASN A 154 -2.77 -14.31 3.17
CA ASN A 154 -2.85 -14.93 1.85
C ASN A 154 -2.87 -16.47 1.95
N GLY A 155 -2.03 -17.06 2.79
CA GLY A 155 -2.04 -18.51 3.00
C GLY A 155 -3.35 -19.03 3.58
N ILE A 156 -3.98 -18.29 4.49
CA ILE A 156 -5.32 -18.63 5.03
C ILE A 156 -6.40 -18.55 3.94
N VAL A 157 -6.41 -17.46 3.15
CA VAL A 157 -7.40 -17.27 2.10
C VAL A 157 -7.25 -18.32 0.99
N MET A 158 -6.03 -18.53 0.48
CA MET A 158 -5.78 -19.55 -0.54
C MET A 158 -5.99 -20.96 0.00
N GLY A 159 -5.61 -21.25 1.25
CA GLY A 159 -5.84 -22.55 1.86
C GLY A 159 -7.32 -22.93 1.93
N ARG A 160 -8.21 -21.94 2.15
CA ARG A 160 -9.66 -22.16 2.08
C ARG A 160 -10.12 -22.51 0.66
N LEU A 161 -9.61 -21.81 -0.35
CA LEU A 161 -9.93 -22.11 -1.75
C LEU A 161 -9.43 -23.51 -2.13
N VAL A 162 -8.19 -23.85 -1.77
CA VAL A 162 -7.61 -25.19 -2.01
C VAL A 162 -8.43 -26.27 -1.31
N SER A 163 -8.84 -26.05 -0.06
CA SER A 163 -9.71 -26.99 0.65
C SER A 163 -11.10 -27.15 0.03
N SER A 164 -11.52 -26.22 -0.83
CA SER A 164 -12.77 -26.32 -1.61
C SER A 164 -12.58 -26.94 -3.01
N GLY A 165 -11.42 -27.56 -3.25
CA GLY A 165 -11.11 -28.26 -4.51
C GLY A 165 -10.43 -27.40 -5.57
N TRP A 166 -9.98 -26.19 -5.23
CA TRP A 166 -9.23 -25.36 -6.17
C TRP A 166 -7.78 -25.80 -6.25
N ASP A 167 -7.22 -25.75 -7.45
CA ASP A 167 -5.77 -25.80 -7.61
C ASP A 167 -5.11 -24.54 -6.97
N TYR A 168 -3.89 -24.70 -6.43
CA TYR A 168 -3.17 -23.60 -5.77
C TYR A 168 -2.92 -22.42 -6.71
N GLU A 169 -2.54 -22.67 -7.96
CA GLU A 169 -2.30 -21.61 -8.94
C GLU A 169 -3.61 -20.95 -9.35
N ALA A 170 -4.70 -21.71 -9.48
CA ALA A 170 -6.03 -21.13 -9.68
C ALA A 170 -6.45 -20.22 -8.51
N ALA A 171 -6.20 -20.62 -7.27
CA ALA A 171 -6.48 -19.82 -6.07
C ALA A 171 -5.63 -18.55 -6.02
N LYS A 172 -4.33 -18.64 -6.37
CA LYS A 172 -3.40 -17.51 -6.42
C LYS A 172 -3.73 -16.52 -7.55
N LEU A 173 -4.11 -17.02 -8.72
CA LEU A 173 -4.58 -16.20 -9.84
C LEU A 173 -5.89 -15.50 -9.49
N HIS A 174 -6.82 -16.20 -8.83
CA HIS A 174 -8.07 -15.63 -8.33
C HIS A 174 -7.80 -14.48 -7.33
N MET A 175 -6.83 -14.63 -6.43
CA MET A 175 -6.43 -13.55 -5.54
C MET A 175 -5.83 -12.34 -6.26
N GLY A 176 -5.17 -12.55 -7.41
CA GLY A 176 -4.64 -11.49 -8.26
C GLY A 176 -3.85 -10.42 -7.50
N LYS A 177 -4.35 -9.18 -7.50
CA LYS A 177 -3.72 -8.04 -6.82
C LYS A 177 -3.77 -8.12 -5.29
N ALA A 178 -4.77 -8.77 -4.71
CA ALA A 178 -4.91 -8.94 -3.27
C ALA A 178 -3.76 -9.75 -2.68
N TYR A 179 -3.21 -10.70 -3.45
CA TYR A 179 -1.97 -11.40 -3.10
C TYR A 179 -0.73 -10.52 -3.37
N ARG A 180 -0.59 -10.00 -4.61
CA ARG A 180 0.66 -9.39 -5.10
C ARG A 180 1.03 -8.09 -4.39
N VAL A 181 0.06 -7.20 -4.14
CA VAL A 181 0.36 -5.85 -3.65
C VAL A 181 0.88 -5.86 -2.21
N PRO A 182 0.22 -6.51 -1.22
CA PRO A 182 0.71 -6.49 0.17
C PRO A 182 2.08 -7.17 0.32
N VAL A 183 2.28 -8.31 -0.35
CA VAL A 183 3.55 -9.06 -0.35
C VAL A 183 4.66 -8.21 -0.98
N GLY A 184 4.41 -7.63 -2.16
CA GLY A 184 5.38 -6.77 -2.86
C GLY A 184 5.71 -5.49 -2.08
N MET A 185 4.74 -4.86 -1.42
CA MET A 185 4.96 -3.70 -0.56
C MET A 185 5.81 -4.07 0.66
N GLY A 186 5.48 -5.15 1.37
CA GLY A 186 6.24 -5.61 2.53
C GLY A 186 7.69 -5.92 2.17
N ALA A 187 7.90 -6.69 1.10
CA ALA A 187 9.21 -7.04 0.59
C ALA A 187 10.01 -5.81 0.11
N GLY A 188 9.38 -4.90 -0.66
CA GLY A 188 10.04 -3.70 -1.17
C GLY A 188 10.47 -2.74 -0.06
N VAL A 189 9.62 -2.50 0.94
CA VAL A 189 9.96 -1.68 2.11
C VAL A 189 11.08 -2.35 2.90
N MET A 190 11.04 -3.66 3.12
CA MET A 190 12.12 -4.40 3.78
C MET A 190 13.45 -4.28 3.02
N GLY A 191 13.43 -4.41 1.69
CA GLY A 191 14.60 -4.26 0.83
C GLY A 191 15.25 -2.88 0.91
N LEU A 192 14.45 -1.80 0.97
CA LEU A 192 14.98 -0.44 1.22
C LEU A 192 15.73 -0.35 2.56
N GLY A 193 15.29 -1.10 3.57
CA GLY A 193 16.00 -1.22 4.85
C GLY A 193 17.39 -1.83 4.69
N TYR A 194 17.50 -2.93 3.94
CA TYR A 194 18.79 -3.57 3.68
C TYR A 194 19.73 -2.70 2.87
N TRP A 195 19.21 -1.94 1.89
CA TRP A 195 20.02 -1.02 1.10
C TRP A 195 20.52 0.16 1.94
N CYS A 196 19.70 0.69 2.84
CA CYS A 196 20.15 1.69 3.81
C CYS A 196 21.27 1.14 4.72
N PHE A 197 21.14 -0.11 5.16
CA PHE A 197 22.15 -0.80 5.95
C PHE A 197 23.46 -0.92 5.17
N ALA A 198 23.41 -1.51 3.98
CA ALA A 198 24.58 -1.75 3.16
C ALA A 198 25.28 -0.47 2.74
N ALA A 199 24.55 0.54 2.28
CA ALA A 199 25.11 1.84 1.92
C ALA A 199 25.87 2.47 3.10
N ASN A 200 25.29 2.43 4.31
CA ASN A 200 25.94 2.98 5.49
C ASN A 200 27.19 2.18 5.90
N VAL A 201 27.17 0.84 5.81
CA VAL A 201 28.34 -0.01 6.05
C VAL A 201 29.46 0.32 5.04
N PHE A 202 29.18 0.27 3.73
CA PHE A 202 30.17 0.50 2.69
C PHE A 202 30.76 1.91 2.75
N LEU A 203 29.93 2.94 2.91
CA LEU A 203 30.41 4.31 3.05
C LEU A 203 31.25 4.48 4.33
N THR A 204 30.86 3.85 5.44
CA THR A 204 31.61 3.90 6.69
C THR A 204 32.99 3.29 6.51
N ILE A 205 33.08 2.10 5.93
CA ILE A 205 34.35 1.42 5.64
C ILE A 205 35.18 2.22 4.63
N PHE A 206 34.57 2.68 3.54
CA PHE A 206 35.25 3.39 2.48
C PHE A 206 35.90 4.68 2.98
N GLN A 207 35.18 5.55 3.71
CA GLN A 207 35.81 6.78 4.22
C GLN A 207 36.67 6.53 5.47
N ALA A 208 36.67 5.33 6.05
CA ALA A 208 37.65 4.97 7.08
C ALA A 208 39.09 4.99 6.56
N ARG A 209 39.31 4.87 5.24
CA ARG A 209 40.62 5.07 4.62
C ARG A 209 41.20 6.48 4.83
N LEU A 210 40.36 7.46 5.16
CA LEU A 210 40.76 8.83 5.45
C LEU A 210 41.23 9.02 6.90
N VAL A 211 41.06 8.00 7.75
CA VAL A 211 41.47 8.02 9.16
C VAL A 211 42.76 7.21 9.30
N ARG A 212 43.88 7.91 9.43
CA ARG A 212 45.25 7.36 9.49
C ARG A 212 45.68 7.10 10.94
N VAL A 213 44.91 6.26 11.62
CA VAL A 213 45.14 5.83 13.01
C VAL A 213 45.30 4.31 13.04
N PRO A 214 46.11 3.72 13.94
CA PRO A 214 46.22 2.26 14.08
C PRO A 214 44.86 1.59 14.31
N LYS A 215 44.59 0.50 13.59
CA LYS A 215 43.33 -0.27 13.67
C LYS A 215 43.64 -1.75 13.92
N PRO A 216 43.87 -2.17 15.18
CA PRO A 216 44.29 -3.53 15.51
C PRO A 216 43.35 -4.62 14.99
N SER A 217 42.04 -4.39 15.13
CA SER A 217 40.98 -5.27 14.63
C SER A 217 40.53 -4.94 13.21
N GLY A 218 41.21 -4.03 12.51
CA GLY A 218 40.81 -3.52 11.20
C GLY A 218 40.59 -4.62 10.17
N HIS A 219 41.35 -5.71 10.21
CA HIS A 219 41.19 -6.86 9.32
C HIS A 219 39.81 -7.53 9.36
N LEU A 220 38.98 -7.27 10.37
CA LEU A 220 37.62 -7.82 10.50
C LEU A 220 36.56 -7.05 9.69
N TRP A 221 36.85 -5.84 9.18
CA TRP A 221 35.86 -5.05 8.42
C TRP A 221 35.30 -5.82 7.22
N LYS A 222 36.10 -6.70 6.61
CA LYS A 222 35.74 -7.49 5.43
C LYS A 222 34.60 -8.46 5.68
N PHE A 223 34.47 -9.01 6.89
CA PHE A 223 33.32 -9.82 7.29
C PHE A 223 32.04 -8.98 7.24
N LEU A 224 32.10 -7.76 7.78
CA LEU A 224 30.95 -6.87 7.83
C LEU A 224 30.57 -6.34 6.44
N ALA A 225 31.55 -5.99 5.61
CA ALA A 225 31.34 -5.59 4.22
C ALA A 225 30.74 -6.72 3.38
N THR A 226 31.27 -7.93 3.52
CA THR A 226 30.77 -9.12 2.80
C THR A 226 29.36 -9.47 3.24
N GLY A 227 29.09 -9.39 4.55
CA GLY A 227 27.75 -9.57 5.10
C GLY A 227 26.74 -8.56 4.56
N ALA A 228 27.12 -7.28 4.49
CA ALA A 228 26.31 -6.26 3.85
C ALA A 228 26.11 -6.50 2.34
N ALA A 229 27.15 -6.97 1.63
CA ALA A 229 27.07 -7.33 0.22
C ALA A 229 26.10 -8.50 -0.01
N GLY A 230 26.22 -9.58 0.76
CA GLY A 230 25.37 -10.78 0.64
C GLY A 230 23.89 -10.46 0.82
N LEU A 231 23.53 -9.66 1.84
CA LEU A 231 22.15 -9.19 2.05
C LEU A 231 21.66 -8.27 0.91
N THR A 232 22.56 -7.49 0.30
CA THR A 232 22.21 -6.62 -0.84
C THR A 232 21.98 -7.45 -2.10
N VAL A 233 22.87 -8.38 -2.42
CA VAL A 233 22.73 -9.29 -3.56
C VAL A 233 21.47 -10.13 -3.41
N GLY A 234 21.24 -10.68 -2.21
CA GLY A 234 20.03 -11.42 -1.89
C GLY A 234 18.77 -10.59 -2.11
N THR A 235 18.69 -9.35 -1.62
CA THR A 235 17.51 -8.50 -1.88
C THR A 235 17.33 -8.12 -3.34
N VAL A 236 18.41 -7.86 -4.08
CA VAL A 236 18.32 -7.59 -5.52
C VAL A 236 17.80 -8.82 -6.25
N GLN A 237 18.34 -10.01 -5.96
CA GLN A 237 17.84 -11.27 -6.50
C GLN A 237 16.37 -11.48 -6.15
N GLY A 238 15.98 -11.27 -4.90
CA GLY A 238 14.60 -11.35 -4.43
C GLY A 238 13.64 -10.42 -5.19
N VAL A 239 14.07 -9.20 -5.56
CA VAL A 239 13.26 -8.28 -6.39
C VAL A 239 13.19 -8.72 -7.84
N ILE A 240 14.28 -9.29 -8.38
CA ILE A 240 14.34 -9.78 -9.76
C ILE A 240 13.45 -11.00 -9.94
N GLN A 241 13.53 -11.99 -9.05
CA GLN A 241 12.82 -13.25 -9.19
C GLN A 241 11.29 -13.11 -9.08
N VAL A 242 10.80 -12.12 -8.33
CA VAL A 242 9.36 -11.86 -8.19
C VAL A 242 8.76 -11.05 -9.35
N GLN A 243 9.58 -10.60 -10.32
CA GLN A 243 9.04 -9.93 -11.52
C GLN A 243 8.17 -10.90 -12.33
N PRO A 244 7.03 -10.47 -12.91
CA PRO A 244 6.06 -11.39 -13.53
C PRO A 244 6.67 -12.35 -14.55
N ALA A 245 7.57 -11.87 -15.42
CA ALA A 245 8.22 -12.70 -16.42
C ALA A 245 9.20 -13.72 -15.83
N HIS A 246 9.90 -13.36 -14.75
CA HIS A 246 10.87 -14.24 -14.10
C HIS A 246 10.17 -15.25 -13.20
N ALA A 247 9.16 -14.84 -12.43
CA ALA A 247 8.33 -15.75 -11.64
C ALA A 247 7.64 -16.80 -12.53
N ALA A 248 7.14 -16.40 -13.70
CA ALA A 248 6.56 -17.32 -14.67
C ALA A 248 7.61 -18.23 -15.34
N TRP A 249 8.86 -17.79 -15.46
CA TRP A 249 9.94 -18.62 -15.96
C TRP A 249 10.38 -19.65 -14.90
N LEU A 250 10.60 -19.22 -13.66
CA LEU A 250 10.96 -20.08 -12.53
C LEU A 250 9.90 -21.15 -12.29
N TYR A 251 8.62 -20.77 -12.35
CA TYR A 251 7.53 -21.72 -12.26
C TYR A 251 7.58 -22.79 -13.36
N ARG A 252 7.78 -22.39 -14.63
CA ARG A 252 7.91 -23.34 -15.74
C ARG A 252 9.17 -24.19 -15.66
N ALA A 253 10.20 -23.74 -14.95
CA ALA A 253 11.41 -24.50 -14.73
C ALA A 253 11.23 -25.63 -13.70
N GLY A 254 10.11 -25.66 -12.96
CA GLY A 254 9.84 -26.70 -11.97
C GLY A 254 10.93 -26.79 -10.91
N HIS A 255 11.33 -28.01 -10.54
CA HIS A 255 12.36 -28.28 -9.54
C HIS A 255 13.72 -27.61 -9.88
N ALA A 256 14.07 -27.51 -11.17
CA ALA A 256 15.27 -26.80 -11.60
C ALA A 256 15.23 -25.29 -11.24
N GLY A 257 14.04 -24.70 -11.18
CA GLY A 257 13.85 -23.31 -10.74
C GLY A 257 14.17 -23.09 -9.26
N GLU A 258 14.07 -24.13 -8.42
CA GLU A 258 14.27 -24.05 -6.97
C GLU A 258 15.71 -23.74 -6.59
N TRP A 259 16.68 -24.16 -7.42
CA TRP A 259 18.08 -23.79 -7.29
C TRP A 259 18.28 -22.26 -7.29
N ILE A 260 17.44 -21.52 -8.03
CA ILE A 260 17.44 -20.06 -8.02
C ILE A 260 16.59 -19.55 -6.85
N ASP A 261 15.32 -19.95 -6.75
CA ASP A 261 14.39 -19.53 -5.70
C ASP A 261 13.65 -20.75 -5.13
N PRO A 262 13.92 -21.17 -3.88
CA PRO A 262 14.52 -20.36 -2.81
C PRO A 262 16.02 -20.60 -2.52
N ILE A 263 16.68 -21.60 -3.11
CA ILE A 263 17.96 -22.13 -2.57
C ILE A 263 19.09 -21.08 -2.62
N SER A 264 19.46 -20.60 -3.81
CA SER A 264 20.56 -19.63 -3.92
C SER A 264 20.24 -18.30 -3.22
N HIS A 265 18.98 -17.86 -3.28
CA HIS A 265 18.50 -16.65 -2.60
C HIS A 265 18.62 -16.75 -1.07
N ALA A 266 18.20 -17.87 -0.48
CA ALA A 266 18.34 -18.10 0.95
C ALA A 266 19.84 -18.20 1.32
N HIS A 267 20.63 -18.92 0.54
CA HIS A 267 22.05 -19.14 0.79
C HIS A 267 22.86 -17.84 0.86
N ILE A 268 22.72 -16.95 -0.13
CA ILE A 268 23.46 -15.68 -0.15
C ILE A 268 23.08 -14.77 1.03
N ASN A 269 21.80 -14.77 1.44
CA ASN A 269 21.33 -13.98 2.57
C ASN A 269 21.80 -14.55 3.93
N LEU A 270 21.74 -15.87 4.11
CA LEU A 270 22.02 -16.53 5.38
C LEU A 270 23.52 -16.76 5.61
N VAL A 271 24.21 -17.29 4.62
CA VAL A 271 25.63 -17.66 4.73
C VAL A 271 26.51 -16.46 4.42
N THR A 272 26.42 -15.91 3.20
CA THR A 272 27.26 -14.76 2.82
C THR A 272 26.87 -13.51 3.59
N GLY A 273 25.58 -13.32 3.86
CA GLY A 273 25.04 -12.19 4.60
C GLY A 273 25.20 -12.35 6.11
N LEU A 274 24.26 -13.07 6.72
CA LEU A 274 24.08 -13.08 8.18
C LEU A 274 25.21 -13.77 8.94
N THR A 275 25.73 -14.90 8.43
CA THR A 275 26.82 -15.64 9.08
C THR A 275 28.12 -14.82 9.07
N MET A 276 28.44 -14.16 7.95
CA MET A 276 29.59 -13.23 7.89
C MET A 276 29.47 -12.07 8.88
N LEU A 277 28.29 -11.43 8.98
CA LEU A 277 28.04 -10.37 9.96
C LEU A 277 28.27 -10.88 11.39
N THR A 278 27.73 -12.05 11.69
CA THR A 278 27.81 -12.65 13.03
C THR A 278 29.24 -13.03 13.37
N ALA A 279 29.97 -13.68 12.47
CA ALA A 279 31.37 -14.05 12.66
C ALA A 279 32.25 -12.82 12.90
N GLY A 280 32.10 -11.78 12.07
CA GLY A 280 32.83 -10.51 12.23
C GLY A 280 32.54 -9.83 13.57
N ALA A 281 31.28 -9.80 13.99
CA ALA A 281 30.88 -9.21 15.27
C ALA A 281 31.42 -10.02 16.46
N ILE A 282 31.30 -11.35 16.44
CA ILE A 282 31.75 -12.23 17.52
C ILE A 282 33.27 -12.18 17.68
N PHE A 283 34.04 -12.21 16.59
CA PHE A 283 35.50 -12.07 16.66
C PHE A 283 35.94 -10.71 17.21
N ALA A 284 35.23 -9.64 16.86
CA ALA A 284 35.52 -8.31 17.39
C ALA A 284 35.15 -8.17 18.88
N LEU A 285 34.07 -8.83 19.32
CA LEU A 285 33.60 -8.79 20.70
C LEU A 285 34.34 -9.75 21.63
N ALA A 286 35.01 -10.78 21.12
CA ALA A 286 35.63 -11.83 21.93
C ALA A 286 36.47 -11.29 23.12
N PRO A 287 37.38 -10.31 22.95
CA PRO A 287 38.16 -9.77 24.07
C PRO A 287 37.29 -9.13 25.16
N SER A 288 36.28 -8.35 24.77
CA SER A 288 35.36 -7.69 25.72
C SER A 288 34.45 -8.66 26.47
N LEU A 289 34.33 -9.90 25.98
CA LEU A 289 33.50 -10.96 26.56
C LEU A 289 34.35 -12.03 27.27
N GLY A 290 35.59 -11.71 27.62
CA GLY A 290 36.51 -12.62 28.33
C GLY A 290 37.04 -13.78 27.48
N GLY A 291 36.86 -13.73 26.16
CA GLY A 291 37.44 -14.67 25.21
C GLY A 291 38.72 -14.12 24.56
N GLU A 292 39.36 -14.95 23.74
CA GLU A 292 40.56 -14.58 22.98
C GLU A 292 40.19 -14.26 21.53
N ALA A 293 40.56 -13.09 21.03
CA ALA A 293 40.40 -12.77 19.62
C ALA A 293 41.23 -13.73 18.74
N PRO A 294 40.68 -14.22 17.61
CA PRO A 294 41.47 -15.05 16.70
C PRO A 294 42.65 -14.25 16.14
N SER A 295 43.78 -14.92 15.91
CA SER A 295 44.90 -14.29 15.23
C SER A 295 44.50 -13.83 13.83
N ARG A 296 45.11 -12.73 13.34
CA ARG A 296 44.83 -12.18 12.01
C ARG A 296 44.94 -13.23 10.90
N ARG A 297 45.90 -14.14 10.99
CA ARG A 297 46.07 -15.25 10.04
C ARG A 297 44.87 -16.19 10.06
N ARG A 298 44.44 -16.66 11.24
CA ARG A 298 43.27 -17.55 11.37
C ARG A 298 41.97 -16.88 10.94
N ALA A 299 41.74 -15.64 11.36
CA ALA A 299 40.58 -14.86 10.94
C ALA A 299 40.56 -14.67 9.42
N ASN A 300 41.71 -14.46 8.79
CA ASN A 300 41.83 -14.34 7.33
C ASN A 300 41.57 -15.65 6.60
N THR A 301 42.13 -16.77 7.07
CA THR A 301 41.87 -18.08 6.49
C THR A 301 40.38 -18.42 6.60
N CYS A 302 39.79 -18.25 7.79
CA CYS A 302 38.37 -18.48 8.01
C CYS A 302 37.50 -17.61 7.09
N PHE A 303 37.82 -16.32 6.95
CA PHE A 303 37.12 -15.42 6.02
C PHE A 303 37.15 -15.92 4.58
N TRP A 304 38.34 -16.23 4.05
CA TRP A 304 38.49 -16.61 2.64
C TRP A 304 37.88 -17.99 2.37
N SER A 305 38.05 -18.95 3.28
CA SER A 305 37.37 -20.24 3.17
C SER A 305 35.86 -20.08 3.13
N LEU A 306 35.29 -19.26 4.03
CA LEU A 306 33.84 -19.03 4.07
C LEU A 306 33.34 -18.27 2.84
N LEU A 307 34.08 -17.25 2.36
CA LEU A 307 33.70 -16.52 1.16
C LEU A 307 33.76 -17.40 -0.08
N CYS A 308 34.85 -18.15 -0.28
CA CYS A 308 35.02 -19.02 -1.45
C CYS A 308 34.00 -20.16 -1.44
N GLY A 309 33.80 -20.84 -0.30
CA GLY A 309 32.76 -21.87 -0.17
C GLY A 309 31.38 -21.28 -0.46
N SER A 310 31.05 -20.16 0.20
CA SER A 310 29.77 -19.47 0.03
C SER A 310 29.46 -19.12 -1.43
N LEU A 311 30.41 -18.49 -2.13
CA LEU A 311 30.25 -18.09 -3.53
C LEU A 311 30.27 -19.28 -4.50
N ALA A 312 31.05 -20.34 -4.21
CA ALA A 312 31.06 -21.55 -5.02
C ALA A 312 29.66 -22.19 -5.04
N PHE A 313 29.06 -22.39 -3.86
CA PHE A 313 27.71 -22.95 -3.77
C PHE A 313 26.65 -22.03 -4.38
N TYR A 314 26.73 -20.72 -4.13
CA TYR A 314 25.83 -19.76 -4.75
C TYR A 314 25.90 -19.80 -6.28
N GLY A 315 27.12 -19.82 -6.83
CA GLY A 315 27.37 -19.90 -8.26
C GLY A 315 26.91 -21.22 -8.86
N VAL A 316 27.15 -22.35 -8.19
CA VAL A 316 26.67 -23.67 -8.60
C VAL A 316 25.14 -23.71 -8.64
N ALA A 317 24.46 -23.26 -7.59
CA ALA A 317 23.00 -23.24 -7.54
C ALA A 317 22.43 -22.36 -8.68
N LEU A 318 22.98 -21.15 -8.90
CA LEU A 318 22.56 -20.34 -10.03
C LEU A 318 22.83 -21.01 -11.39
N TYR A 319 24.01 -21.60 -11.56
CA TYR A 319 24.36 -22.29 -12.80
C TYR A 319 23.38 -23.42 -13.10
N LEU A 320 23.15 -24.33 -12.14
CA LEU A 320 22.24 -25.46 -12.30
C LEU A 320 20.84 -24.96 -12.59
N GLY A 321 20.33 -24.00 -11.80
CA GLY A 321 18.99 -23.49 -12.02
C GLY A 321 18.78 -22.79 -13.36
N PHE A 322 19.79 -22.06 -13.87
CA PHE A 322 19.70 -21.49 -15.22
C PHE A 322 19.89 -22.53 -16.32
N HIS A 323 20.78 -23.51 -16.13
CA HIS A 323 21.09 -24.53 -17.12
C HIS A 323 19.95 -25.54 -17.26
N GLU A 324 19.61 -26.22 -16.18
CA GLU A 324 18.53 -27.21 -16.13
C GLU A 324 17.19 -26.54 -16.37
N GLY A 325 16.93 -25.37 -15.76
CA GLY A 325 15.71 -24.62 -16.03
C GLY A 325 15.56 -24.22 -17.50
N ARG A 326 16.66 -23.98 -18.23
CA ARG A 326 16.61 -23.75 -19.67
C ARG A 326 16.28 -25.04 -20.44
N LEU A 327 16.83 -26.18 -20.04
CA LEU A 327 16.51 -27.48 -20.63
C LEU A 327 15.03 -27.84 -20.43
N VAL A 328 14.46 -27.54 -19.27
CA VAL A 328 13.02 -27.70 -19.01
C VAL A 328 12.21 -26.73 -19.87
N VAL A 329 12.42 -25.42 -19.71
CA VAL A 329 11.54 -24.39 -20.31
C VAL A 329 11.67 -24.31 -21.83
N ARG A 330 12.86 -24.56 -22.40
CA ARG A 330 13.09 -24.47 -23.85
C ARG A 330 13.29 -25.83 -24.52
N GLY A 331 13.84 -26.80 -23.81
CA GLY A 331 14.09 -28.14 -24.32
C GLY A 331 12.92 -29.10 -24.15
N GLY A 332 11.91 -28.75 -23.33
CA GLY A 332 10.73 -29.58 -23.11
C GLY A 332 11.00 -30.84 -22.27
N LEU A 333 12.17 -30.92 -21.62
CA LEU A 333 12.51 -31.98 -20.69
C LEU A 333 11.74 -31.81 -19.38
N THR A 334 11.50 -32.91 -18.67
CA THR A 334 11.11 -32.84 -17.25
C THR A 334 12.31 -32.38 -16.39
N PRO A 335 12.09 -31.85 -15.17
CA PRO A 335 13.20 -31.48 -14.28
C PRO A 335 14.18 -32.63 -14.03
N GLU A 336 13.68 -33.85 -13.88
CA GLU A 336 14.48 -35.06 -13.63
C GLU A 336 15.32 -35.42 -14.86
N GLN A 337 14.72 -35.34 -16.06
CA GLN A 337 15.44 -35.54 -17.31
C GLN A 337 16.50 -34.46 -17.55
N ALA A 338 16.23 -33.21 -17.13
CA ALA A 338 17.19 -32.12 -17.22
C ALA A 338 18.37 -32.31 -16.27
N GLU A 339 18.12 -32.83 -15.06
CA GLU A 339 19.14 -33.21 -14.09
C GLU A 339 20.00 -34.37 -14.62
N GLU A 340 19.38 -35.45 -15.10
CA GLU A 340 20.08 -36.60 -15.71
C GLU A 340 20.93 -36.19 -16.93
N ALA A 341 20.42 -35.27 -17.75
CA ALA A 341 21.16 -34.71 -18.89
C ALA A 341 22.36 -33.86 -18.45
N THR A 342 22.34 -33.32 -17.22
CA THR A 342 23.39 -32.46 -16.66
C THR A 342 24.43 -33.30 -15.94
N ARG A 343 25.34 -33.94 -16.70
CA ARG A 343 26.41 -34.80 -16.17
C ARG A 343 27.26 -34.20 -15.04
N LEU A 344 27.37 -32.87 -15.00
CA LEU A 344 28.16 -32.15 -14.00
C LEU A 344 27.40 -31.91 -12.68
N HIS A 345 26.07 -32.06 -12.64
CA HIS A 345 25.23 -31.78 -11.49
C HIS A 345 25.77 -32.35 -10.17
N PRO A 346 25.96 -33.69 -10.04
CA PRO A 346 26.37 -34.28 -8.76
C PRO A 346 27.76 -33.80 -8.33
N PHE A 347 28.68 -33.59 -9.28
CA PHE A 347 30.03 -33.12 -8.98
C PHE A 347 30.06 -31.66 -8.51
N LEU A 348 29.25 -30.80 -9.13
CA LEU A 348 29.15 -29.39 -8.78
C LEU A 348 28.54 -29.20 -7.38
N ILE A 349 27.43 -29.88 -7.09
CA ILE A 349 26.77 -29.83 -5.78
C ILE A 349 27.69 -30.40 -4.70
N MET A 350 28.26 -31.60 -4.93
CA MET A 350 29.14 -32.25 -3.96
C MET A 350 30.39 -31.41 -3.67
N GLY A 351 31.05 -30.90 -4.72
CA GLY A 351 32.24 -30.08 -4.59
C GLY A 351 31.98 -28.78 -3.83
N ALA A 352 30.91 -28.06 -4.18
CA ALA A 352 30.53 -26.85 -3.48
C ALA A 352 30.06 -27.12 -2.04
N GLY A 353 29.33 -28.21 -1.81
CA GLY A 353 28.88 -28.66 -0.48
C GLY A 353 30.04 -29.01 0.45
N ILE A 354 31.03 -29.77 -0.02
CA ILE A 354 32.24 -30.11 0.74
C ILE A 354 33.04 -28.84 1.08
N ALA A 355 33.22 -27.93 0.11
CA ALA A 355 33.88 -26.66 0.34
C ALA A 355 33.14 -25.82 1.41
N MET A 356 31.81 -25.81 1.36
CA MET A 356 30.97 -25.15 2.36
C MET A 356 31.17 -25.76 3.75
N LEU A 357 31.09 -27.09 3.84
CA LEU A 357 31.24 -27.84 5.08
C LEU A 357 32.58 -27.54 5.72
N ALA A 358 33.68 -27.66 4.96
CA ALA A 358 35.02 -27.38 5.44
C ALA A 358 35.15 -25.93 5.96
N ALA A 359 34.55 -24.96 5.26
CA ALA A 359 34.56 -23.58 5.67
C ALA A 359 33.78 -23.32 6.97
N PHE A 360 32.59 -23.91 7.12
CA PHE A 360 31.79 -23.80 8.34
C PHE A 360 32.49 -24.47 9.52
N TRP A 361 33.08 -25.64 9.33
CA TRP A 361 33.79 -26.32 10.41
C TRP A 361 35.04 -25.54 10.85
N LEU A 362 35.75 -24.91 9.91
CA LEU A 362 36.83 -23.97 10.26
C LEU A 362 36.31 -22.77 11.07
N LEU A 363 35.15 -22.21 10.70
CA LEU A 363 34.50 -21.15 11.46
C LEU A 363 34.15 -21.61 12.88
N LEU A 364 33.49 -22.77 13.02
CA LEU A 364 33.09 -23.33 14.31
C LEU A 364 34.29 -23.59 15.22
N VAL A 365 35.34 -24.23 14.71
CA VAL A 365 36.59 -24.46 15.46
C VAL A 365 37.22 -23.13 15.90
N THR A 366 37.19 -22.11 15.04
CA THR A 366 37.74 -20.79 15.36
C THR A 366 36.93 -20.11 16.48
N VAL A 367 35.60 -20.11 16.39
CA VAL A 367 34.71 -19.53 17.41
C VAL A 367 34.84 -20.28 18.74
N VAL A 368 34.81 -21.62 18.72
CA VAL A 368 34.96 -22.44 19.93
C VAL A 368 36.32 -22.18 20.59
N ARG A 369 37.42 -22.09 19.83
CA ARG A 369 38.74 -21.76 20.38
C ARG A 369 38.77 -20.40 21.04
N SER A 370 38.10 -19.39 20.47
CA SER A 370 38.01 -18.05 21.03
C SER A 370 37.24 -17.97 22.35
N PHE A 371 36.23 -18.84 22.56
CA PHE A 371 35.34 -18.75 23.73
C PHE A 371 35.43 -19.91 24.73
N ARG A 372 36.13 -21.02 24.41
CA ARG A 372 36.20 -22.21 25.30
C ARG A 372 36.79 -21.91 26.68
N ARG A 373 37.68 -20.92 26.78
CA ARG A 373 38.31 -20.47 28.03
C ARG A 373 37.64 -19.23 28.63
N ALA A 374 36.60 -18.70 27.99
CA ALA A 374 35.92 -17.50 28.49
C ALA A 374 35.17 -17.81 29.79
N GLN A 375 35.33 -16.96 30.79
CA GLN A 375 34.62 -17.05 32.07
C GLN A 375 33.24 -16.36 32.04
N HIS A 376 32.92 -15.68 30.94
CA HIS A 376 31.70 -14.90 30.79
C HIS A 376 30.48 -15.80 30.45
N PRO A 377 29.25 -15.51 30.96
CA PRO A 377 28.05 -16.31 30.71
C PRO A 377 27.68 -16.49 29.22
N VAL A 378 28.14 -15.58 28.35
CA VAL A 378 27.96 -15.70 26.89
C VAL A 378 28.60 -16.95 26.32
N ARG A 379 29.63 -17.52 26.97
CA ARG A 379 30.24 -18.78 26.57
C ARG A 379 29.20 -19.88 26.36
N ALA A 380 28.22 -20.00 27.26
CA ALA A 380 27.19 -21.03 27.14
C ALA A 380 26.36 -20.88 25.86
N PHE A 381 25.97 -19.64 25.51
CA PHE A 381 25.25 -19.36 24.27
C PHE A 381 26.09 -19.67 23.03
N VAL A 382 27.37 -19.26 23.04
CA VAL A 382 28.27 -19.50 21.91
C VAL A 382 28.51 -20.98 21.69
N LEU A 383 28.83 -21.74 22.75
CA LEU A 383 29.08 -23.17 22.64
C LEU A 383 27.82 -23.96 22.26
N LEU A 384 26.67 -23.61 22.84
CA LEU A 384 25.39 -24.22 22.48
C LEU A 384 25.04 -23.99 21.01
N GLY A 385 25.18 -22.75 20.54
CA GLY A 385 24.95 -22.42 19.13
C GLY A 385 25.94 -23.09 18.18
N CYS A 386 27.22 -23.16 18.55
CA CYS A 386 28.20 -23.92 17.78
C CYS A 386 27.87 -25.43 17.72
N GLY A 387 27.35 -26.01 18.80
CA GLY A 387 26.92 -27.40 18.83
C GLY A 387 25.74 -27.66 17.89
N ALA A 388 24.72 -26.81 17.93
CA ALA A 388 23.58 -26.90 17.02
C ALA A 388 23.99 -26.71 15.55
N LEU A 389 24.89 -25.75 15.26
CA LEU A 389 25.46 -25.57 13.92
C LEU A 389 26.28 -26.77 13.46
N ALA A 390 27.03 -27.43 14.35
CA ALA A 390 27.79 -28.63 13.99
C ALA A 390 26.87 -29.77 13.54
N VAL A 391 25.77 -30.01 14.27
CA VAL A 391 24.76 -31.01 13.90
C VAL A 391 24.06 -30.62 12.60
N GLY A 392 23.56 -29.39 12.50
CA GLY A 392 22.85 -28.94 11.31
C GLY A 392 23.73 -28.92 10.07
N THR A 393 24.96 -28.39 10.13
CA THR A 393 25.88 -28.39 8.98
C THR A 393 26.35 -29.78 8.58
N LEU A 394 26.32 -30.77 9.48
CA LEU A 394 26.57 -32.18 9.15
C LEU A 394 25.37 -32.83 8.45
N GLN A 395 24.13 -32.46 8.80
CA GLN A 395 22.93 -32.97 8.13
C GLN A 395 22.92 -32.61 6.62
N GLY A 396 23.41 -31.42 6.25
CA GLY A 396 23.38 -30.95 4.85
C GLY A 396 24.03 -31.91 3.85
N PRO A 397 25.28 -32.36 4.05
CA PRO A 397 25.89 -33.41 3.25
C PRO A 397 25.15 -34.76 3.33
N VAL A 398 24.60 -35.11 4.50
CA VAL A 398 23.89 -36.39 4.69
C VAL A 398 22.64 -36.46 3.81
N GLN A 399 21.85 -35.39 3.76
CA GLN A 399 20.66 -35.31 2.91
C GLN A 399 20.99 -35.17 1.42
N ALA A 400 22.23 -34.84 1.07
CA ALA A 400 22.70 -34.78 -0.32
C ALA A 400 23.23 -36.13 -0.84
N PHE A 401 23.32 -37.18 0.02
CA PHE A 401 23.61 -38.52 -0.48
C PHE A 401 22.44 -39.01 -1.36
N PRO A 402 22.70 -39.57 -2.56
CA PRO A 402 21.63 -39.94 -3.50
C PRO A 402 20.53 -40.80 -2.87
N ALA A 403 20.90 -41.82 -2.09
CA ALA A 403 19.94 -42.69 -1.43
C ALA A 403 19.06 -41.97 -0.39
N VAL A 404 19.57 -40.91 0.26
CA VAL A 404 18.81 -40.12 1.23
C VAL A 404 17.95 -39.10 0.51
N ASN A 405 18.48 -38.42 -0.49
CA ASN A 405 17.76 -37.46 -1.31
C ASN A 405 16.55 -38.11 -2.00
N GLU A 406 16.72 -39.29 -2.59
CA GLU A 406 15.63 -40.05 -3.19
C GLU A 406 14.51 -40.38 -2.19
N LEU A 407 14.87 -40.73 -0.93
CA LEU A 407 13.89 -40.97 0.13
C LEU A 407 13.13 -39.70 0.54
N LEU A 408 13.80 -38.54 0.52
CA LEU A 408 13.18 -37.26 0.79
C LEU A 408 12.20 -36.88 -0.32
N ASP A 409 12.60 -37.06 -1.58
CA ASP A 409 11.78 -36.72 -2.75
C ASP A 409 10.53 -37.60 -2.84
N ARG A 410 10.68 -38.92 -2.62
CA ARG A 410 9.54 -39.85 -2.51
C ARG A 410 8.59 -39.50 -1.36
N GLY A 411 9.09 -38.85 -0.31
CA GLY A 411 8.32 -38.38 0.83
C GLY A 411 7.48 -37.12 0.58
N GLY A 412 7.65 -36.45 -0.58
CA GLY A 412 6.94 -35.23 -0.94
C GLY A 412 7.05 -34.13 0.13
N ASP A 413 5.93 -33.46 0.43
CA ASP A 413 5.84 -32.38 1.44
C ASP A 413 6.40 -32.77 2.83
N ALA A 414 6.41 -34.06 3.20
CA ALA A 414 6.99 -34.53 4.45
C ALA A 414 8.53 -34.58 4.40
N GLY A 415 9.11 -34.92 3.24
CA GLY A 415 10.54 -34.80 2.98
C GLY A 415 11.01 -33.35 3.07
N ASP A 416 10.23 -32.41 2.53
CA ASP A 416 10.50 -30.97 2.64
C ASP A 416 10.53 -30.48 4.09
N VAL A 417 9.75 -31.07 4.98
CA VAL A 417 9.80 -30.74 6.42
C VAL A 417 11.17 -31.07 7.00
N ILE A 418 11.78 -32.20 6.62
CA ILE A 418 13.13 -32.61 7.08
C ILE A 418 14.19 -31.60 6.61
N VAL A 419 14.11 -31.17 5.35
CA VAL A 419 14.99 -30.14 4.78
C VAL A 419 14.80 -28.79 5.47
N ASN A 420 13.55 -28.42 5.79
CA ASN A 420 13.26 -27.19 6.52
C ASN A 420 13.77 -27.22 7.98
N LEU A 421 13.75 -28.39 8.63
CA LEU A 421 14.27 -28.57 9.99
C LEU A 421 15.80 -28.40 10.05
N HIS A 422 16.53 -28.80 9.02
CA HIS A 422 17.97 -28.49 8.86
C HIS A 422 18.23 -26.98 8.96
N ALA A 423 17.50 -26.20 8.15
CA ALA A 423 17.64 -24.75 8.12
C ALA A 423 17.24 -24.12 9.47
N GLN A 424 16.15 -24.61 10.08
CA GLN A 424 15.69 -24.12 11.39
C GLN A 424 16.70 -24.41 12.50
N LEU A 425 17.32 -25.59 12.55
CA LEU A 425 18.33 -25.91 13.56
C LEU A 425 19.55 -24.99 13.42
N ASN A 426 20.10 -24.87 12.21
CA ASN A 426 21.24 -24.01 11.93
C ASN A 426 20.97 -22.54 12.29
N MET A 427 19.78 -22.06 11.97
CA MET A 427 19.43 -20.66 12.16
C MET A 427 18.98 -20.34 13.57
N LEU A 428 18.03 -21.09 14.12
CA LEU A 428 17.37 -20.80 15.39
C LEU A 428 18.12 -21.39 16.58
N GLY A 429 18.55 -22.65 16.48
CA GLY A 429 19.36 -23.31 17.53
C GLY A 429 20.83 -22.90 17.47
N GLY A 430 21.33 -22.60 16.28
CA GLY A 430 22.71 -22.24 16.04
C GLY A 430 22.99 -20.74 16.11
N LEU A 431 22.83 -20.09 14.96
CA LEU A 431 23.22 -18.69 14.76
C LEU A 431 22.47 -17.72 15.69
N MET A 432 21.16 -17.90 15.89
CA MET A 432 20.34 -17.03 16.73
C MET A 432 20.76 -17.09 18.20
N VAL A 433 21.14 -18.27 18.70
CA VAL A 433 21.61 -18.43 20.09
C VAL A 433 22.90 -17.65 20.31
N ILE A 434 23.83 -17.71 19.36
CA ILE A 434 25.06 -16.90 19.37
C ILE A 434 24.72 -15.40 19.40
N LEU A 435 23.82 -14.96 18.51
CA LEU A 435 23.38 -13.57 18.41
C LEU A 435 22.68 -13.07 19.68
N ILE A 436 21.82 -13.89 20.29
CA ILE A 436 21.14 -13.58 21.56
C ILE A 436 22.17 -13.38 22.67
N GLY A 437 23.16 -14.28 22.79
CA GLY A 437 24.24 -14.14 23.76
C GLY A 437 25.01 -12.83 23.59
N ALA A 438 25.40 -12.50 22.35
CA ALA A 438 26.11 -11.26 22.03
C ALA A 438 25.26 -10.00 22.22
N ALA A 439 23.95 -10.06 21.97
CA ALA A 439 23.07 -8.93 22.19
C ALA A 439 22.86 -8.66 23.69
N LEU A 440 22.70 -9.71 24.50
CA LEU A 440 22.50 -9.59 25.94
C LEU A 440 23.72 -9.05 26.67
N SER A 441 24.94 -9.32 26.19
CA SER A 441 26.15 -8.75 26.79
C SER A 441 26.30 -7.25 26.60
N LEU A 442 25.60 -6.66 25.61
CA LEU A 442 25.57 -5.22 25.39
C LEU A 442 24.42 -4.53 26.14
N LEU A 443 23.59 -5.28 26.86
CA LEU A 443 22.47 -4.75 27.62
C LEU A 443 22.75 -4.76 29.13
N PRO A 444 22.38 -3.69 29.86
CA PRO A 444 22.48 -3.67 31.32
C PRO A 444 21.69 -4.85 31.92
N ASP A 445 22.36 -5.62 32.77
CA ASP A 445 21.80 -6.80 33.45
C ASP A 445 21.21 -7.88 32.52
N GLY A 446 21.55 -7.87 31.23
CA GLY A 446 20.98 -8.78 30.23
C GLY A 446 21.22 -10.26 30.53
N LEU A 447 22.33 -10.57 31.22
CA LEU A 447 22.76 -11.94 31.51
C LEU A 447 22.49 -12.42 32.95
N ARG A 448 21.73 -11.67 33.76
CA ARG A 448 21.44 -12.07 35.17
C ARG A 448 20.58 -13.33 35.30
N SER A 449 19.79 -13.69 34.29
CA SER A 449 18.85 -14.83 34.35
C SER A 449 18.78 -15.55 32.99
N THR A 450 19.76 -16.41 32.74
CA THR A 450 19.96 -17.08 31.44
C THR A 450 19.47 -18.53 31.40
N ARG A 451 19.19 -19.16 32.55
CA ARG A 451 18.81 -20.58 32.64
C ARG A 451 17.62 -20.94 31.75
N ALA A 452 16.52 -20.18 31.85
CA ALA A 452 15.33 -20.42 31.03
C ALA A 452 15.60 -20.21 29.52
N MET A 453 16.52 -19.30 29.17
CA MET A 453 16.92 -19.08 27.77
C MET A 453 17.73 -20.28 27.25
N LEU A 454 18.76 -20.72 27.98
CA LEU A 454 19.62 -21.82 27.57
C LEU A 454 18.87 -23.15 27.51
N VAL A 455 17.97 -23.42 28.47
CA VAL A 455 17.13 -24.62 28.44
C VAL A 455 16.12 -24.54 27.28
N GLY A 456 15.39 -23.44 27.15
CA GLY A 456 14.38 -23.29 26.10
C GLY A 456 14.96 -23.31 24.69
N LEU A 457 16.08 -22.60 24.46
CA LEU A 457 16.72 -22.51 23.15
C LEU A 457 17.61 -23.73 22.83
N GLY A 458 18.15 -24.40 23.85
CA GLY A 458 18.95 -25.61 23.69
C GLY A 458 18.10 -26.86 23.68
N ALA A 459 17.60 -27.27 24.85
CA ALA A 459 16.82 -28.50 25.00
C ALA A 459 15.49 -28.43 24.23
N GLY A 460 14.80 -27.29 24.26
CA GLY A 460 13.56 -27.11 23.50
C GLY A 460 13.77 -27.24 21.99
N MET A 461 14.81 -26.62 21.44
CA MET A 461 15.13 -26.73 20.01
C MET A 461 15.61 -28.14 19.63
N ALA A 462 16.42 -28.78 20.48
CA ALA A 462 16.87 -30.14 20.25
C ALA A 462 15.69 -31.13 20.22
N ALA A 463 14.76 -31.01 21.18
CA ALA A 463 13.54 -31.82 21.20
C ALA A 463 12.64 -31.54 19.99
N TYR A 464 12.49 -30.27 19.61
CA TYR A 464 11.69 -29.88 18.45
C TYR A 464 12.28 -30.44 17.15
N TYR A 465 13.59 -30.33 16.98
CA TYR A 465 14.30 -30.86 15.82
C TYR A 465 14.24 -32.39 15.77
N ALA A 466 14.60 -33.09 16.85
CA ALA A 466 14.61 -34.55 16.89
C ALA A 466 13.20 -35.14 16.69
N GLY A 467 12.20 -34.59 17.39
CA GLY A 467 10.80 -34.98 17.22
C GLY A 467 10.31 -34.67 15.80
N GLY A 468 10.63 -33.50 15.27
CA GLY A 468 10.26 -33.09 13.92
C GLY A 468 10.81 -34.04 12.85
N ILE A 469 12.08 -34.42 12.95
CA ILE A 469 12.71 -35.39 12.04
C ILE A 469 12.03 -36.75 12.15
N ALA A 470 11.77 -37.23 13.37
CA ALA A 470 11.15 -38.53 13.59
C ALA A 470 9.73 -38.60 12.99
N PHE A 471 8.87 -37.62 13.28
CA PHE A 471 7.51 -37.59 12.75
C PHE A 471 7.49 -37.33 11.24
N ALA A 472 8.35 -36.45 10.73
CA ALA A 472 8.44 -36.20 9.29
C ALA A 472 8.94 -37.43 8.52
N ALA A 473 9.88 -38.22 9.06
CA ALA A 473 10.33 -39.46 8.44
C ALA A 473 9.20 -40.51 8.36
N VAL A 474 8.40 -40.66 9.43
CA VAL A 474 7.24 -41.58 9.41
C VAL A 474 6.16 -41.07 8.45
N ALA A 475 5.92 -39.76 8.41
CA ALA A 475 4.99 -39.16 7.47
C ALA A 475 5.47 -39.37 6.02
N ALA A 476 6.75 -39.18 5.74
CA ALA A 476 7.36 -39.38 4.44
C ALA A 476 7.20 -40.82 3.95
N HIS A 477 7.38 -41.81 4.83
CA HIS A 477 7.15 -43.21 4.45
C HIS A 477 5.69 -43.45 4.04
N ARG A 478 4.73 -42.90 4.79
CA ARG A 478 3.29 -42.99 4.44
C ARG A 478 2.95 -42.26 3.14
N VAL A 479 3.62 -41.16 2.83
CA VAL A 479 3.46 -40.46 1.55
C VAL A 479 4.02 -41.31 0.40
N ALA A 480 5.21 -41.90 0.59
CA ALA A 480 5.83 -42.78 -0.38
C ALA A 480 4.97 -44.04 -0.68
N ASP A 481 4.20 -44.52 0.30
CA ASP A 481 3.24 -45.64 0.15
C ASP A 481 1.90 -45.22 -0.50
N GLY A 482 1.78 -43.99 -1.02
CA GLY A 482 0.60 -43.49 -1.74
C GLY A 482 -0.39 -42.68 -0.89
N GLY A 483 -0.07 -42.39 0.37
CA GLY A 483 -0.87 -41.51 1.22
C GLY A 483 -0.68 -40.01 0.89
N SER A 484 -1.68 -39.17 1.17
CA SER A 484 -1.50 -37.72 1.12
C SER A 484 -0.75 -37.21 2.35
N PHE A 485 -0.06 -36.07 2.24
CA PHE A 485 0.59 -35.44 3.39
C PHE A 485 -0.41 -35.11 4.52
N GLY A 486 -1.60 -34.64 4.17
CA GLY A 486 -2.69 -34.40 5.13
C GLY A 486 -3.10 -35.66 5.89
N SER A 487 -3.30 -36.79 5.20
CA SER A 487 -3.62 -38.08 5.84
C SER A 487 -2.48 -38.63 6.69
N ALA A 488 -1.22 -38.42 6.24
CA ALA A 488 -0.04 -38.86 6.99
C ALA A 488 0.07 -38.11 8.32
N VAL A 489 -0.13 -36.79 8.32
CA VAL A 489 -0.17 -35.95 9.54
C VAL A 489 -1.35 -36.33 10.42
N ALA A 490 -2.56 -36.49 9.86
CA ALA A 490 -3.74 -36.90 10.63
C ALA A 490 -3.53 -38.24 11.36
N ALA A 491 -2.87 -39.20 10.72
CA ALA A 491 -2.54 -40.49 11.31
C ALA A 491 -1.40 -40.47 12.36
N LEU A 492 -0.72 -39.33 12.53
CA LEU A 492 0.27 -39.11 13.58
C LEU A 492 -0.26 -38.26 14.73
N GLU A 493 -1.40 -37.59 14.54
CA GLU A 493 -2.08 -36.87 15.62
C GLU A 493 -2.80 -37.85 16.56
N PRO A 494 -2.82 -37.58 17.89
CA PRO A 494 -2.28 -36.41 18.58
C PRO A 494 -0.80 -36.53 19.00
N TRP A 495 -0.12 -37.65 18.69
CA TRP A 495 1.22 -37.95 19.17
C TRP A 495 2.27 -36.94 18.70
N GLN A 496 2.17 -36.53 17.44
CA GLN A 496 3.00 -35.47 16.89
C GLN A 496 2.88 -34.18 17.72
N SER A 497 1.66 -33.71 17.97
CA SER A 497 1.42 -32.53 18.79
C SER A 497 1.92 -32.67 20.22
N PHE A 498 1.76 -33.86 20.84
CA PHE A 498 2.24 -34.10 22.21
C PHE A 498 3.76 -33.93 22.37
N VAL A 499 4.53 -34.10 21.29
CA VAL A 499 5.98 -33.87 21.30
C VAL A 499 6.32 -32.46 20.83
N LEU A 500 5.76 -32.03 19.70
CA LEU A 500 6.17 -30.78 19.05
C LEU A 500 5.64 -29.53 19.77
N VAL A 501 4.44 -29.57 20.37
CA VAL A 501 3.87 -28.42 21.07
C VAL A 501 4.66 -28.07 22.34
N PRO A 502 4.97 -29.01 23.26
CA PRO A 502 5.82 -28.70 24.41
C PRO A 502 7.23 -28.24 24.03
N ALA A 503 7.82 -28.85 22.99
CA ALA A 503 9.13 -28.44 22.50
C ALA A 503 9.11 -27.00 21.93
N ALA A 504 8.11 -26.67 21.10
CA ALA A 504 7.90 -25.31 20.59
C ALA A 504 7.61 -24.32 21.73
N LEU A 505 6.86 -24.71 22.75
CA LEU A 505 6.58 -23.88 23.93
C LEU A 505 7.87 -23.58 24.71
N ALA A 506 8.74 -24.58 24.90
CA ALA A 506 10.05 -24.37 25.52
C ALA A 506 10.90 -23.36 24.73
N VAL A 507 10.90 -23.46 23.40
CA VAL A 507 11.56 -22.47 22.51
C VAL A 507 10.95 -21.07 22.68
N ALA A 508 9.61 -20.97 22.68
CA ALA A 508 8.91 -19.70 22.88
C ALA A 508 9.20 -19.07 24.25
N VAL A 509 9.30 -19.89 25.31
CA VAL A 509 9.73 -19.45 26.65
C VAL A 509 11.17 -18.95 26.63
N GLY A 510 12.06 -19.62 25.91
CA GLY A 510 13.45 -19.19 25.70
C GLY A 510 13.55 -17.80 25.04
N PHE A 511 12.83 -17.61 23.93
CA PHE A 511 12.75 -16.30 23.25
C PHE A 511 12.03 -15.24 24.08
N GLY A 512 10.97 -15.61 24.80
CA GLY A 512 10.25 -14.72 25.72
C GLY A 512 11.13 -14.26 26.88
N ALA A 513 11.98 -15.14 27.41
CA ALA A 513 12.97 -14.79 28.42
C ALA A 513 13.99 -13.77 27.87
N TYR A 514 14.49 -13.96 26.63
CA TYR A 514 15.33 -12.98 25.93
C TYR A 514 14.62 -11.64 25.72
N GLY A 515 13.38 -11.65 25.22
CA GLY A 515 12.56 -10.45 25.03
C GLY A 515 12.33 -9.69 26.33
N ARG A 516 12.09 -10.41 27.44
CA ARG A 516 11.95 -9.84 28.79
C ARG A 516 13.26 -9.23 29.28
N ALA A 517 14.40 -9.89 29.09
CA ALA A 517 15.71 -9.34 29.43
C ALA A 517 16.02 -8.07 28.61
N SER A 518 15.75 -8.10 27.31
CA SER A 518 15.86 -6.94 26.41
C SER A 518 14.95 -5.79 26.83
N TRP A 519 13.72 -6.09 27.25
CA TRP A 519 12.81 -5.10 27.81
C TRP A 519 13.31 -4.51 29.12
N ARG A 520 13.93 -5.29 30.01
CA ARG A 520 14.52 -4.74 31.25
C ARG A 520 15.72 -3.85 30.95
N GLY A 521 16.64 -4.30 30.10
CA GLY A 521 17.83 -3.54 29.69
C GLY A 521 17.51 -2.21 29.00
N THR A 522 16.31 -2.04 28.46
CA THR A 522 15.84 -0.80 27.82
C THR A 522 15.10 0.17 28.76
N ALA A 523 15.06 -0.08 30.07
CA ALA A 523 14.29 0.74 31.01
C ALA A 523 14.69 2.23 31.00
N ALA A 524 15.99 2.52 31.03
CA ALA A 524 16.52 3.89 30.99
C ALA A 524 16.16 4.60 29.67
N TYR A 525 16.34 3.89 28.54
CA TYR A 525 15.99 4.39 27.21
C TYR A 525 14.48 4.66 27.09
N ARG A 526 13.62 3.77 27.58
CA ARG A 526 12.16 4.01 27.61
C ARG A 526 11.79 5.17 28.52
N ALA A 527 12.47 5.35 29.65
CA ALA A 527 12.23 6.50 30.52
C ALA A 527 12.61 7.81 29.81
N GLU A 528 13.74 7.84 29.11
CA GLU A 528 14.14 8.96 28.26
C GLU A 528 13.16 9.19 27.11
N GLY A 529 12.77 8.14 26.39
CA GLY A 529 11.77 8.21 25.32
C GLY A 529 10.42 8.72 25.81
N ARG A 530 9.97 8.32 27.01
CA ARG A 530 8.77 8.89 27.65
C ARG A 530 8.96 10.37 28.01
N ARG A 531 10.13 10.77 28.54
CA ARG A 531 10.45 12.18 28.79
C ARG A 531 10.46 12.99 27.49
N TRP A 532 11.07 12.44 26.44
CA TRP A 532 11.09 13.02 25.11
C TRP A 532 9.68 13.13 24.54
N LEU A 533 8.86 12.08 24.55
CA LEU A 533 7.46 12.12 24.09
C LEU A 533 6.61 13.12 24.88
N ARG A 534 6.85 13.26 26.19
CA ARG A 534 6.18 14.29 27.03
C ARG A 534 6.61 15.70 26.62
N ARG A 535 7.88 15.90 26.21
CA ARG A 535 8.44 17.17 25.74
C ARG A 535 8.19 17.42 24.25
N ALA A 536 8.02 16.39 23.43
CA ALA A 536 7.96 16.46 21.97
C ALA A 536 6.83 17.36 21.47
N PRO A 537 5.60 17.35 22.04
CA PRO A 537 4.59 18.34 21.73
C PRO A 537 5.05 19.78 21.93
N SER A 538 5.93 20.06 22.91
CA SER A 538 6.49 21.40 23.13
C SER A 538 7.68 21.71 22.20
N THR A 539 8.50 20.70 21.87
CA THR A 539 9.63 20.83 20.93
C THR A 539 9.16 21.07 19.50
N TYR A 540 8.11 20.37 19.06
CA TYR A 540 7.56 20.48 17.70
C TYR A 540 6.41 21.50 17.57
N ALA A 541 5.88 22.03 18.68
CA ALA A 541 4.89 23.12 18.63
C ALA A 541 5.48 24.47 18.21
N GLY A 542 6.81 24.62 18.23
CA GLY A 542 7.49 25.90 18.02
C GLY A 542 6.95 27.02 18.93
N ARG A 543 7.37 28.26 18.68
CA ARG A 543 6.67 29.43 19.27
C ARG A 543 5.34 29.60 18.53
N ILE A 544 4.27 28.98 19.04
CA ILE A 544 2.92 29.18 18.49
C ILE A 544 2.61 30.70 18.51
N PRO A 545 2.39 31.35 17.35
CA PRO A 545 2.16 32.79 17.31
C PRO A 545 1.00 33.19 18.23
N LYS A 546 1.14 34.31 18.96
CA LYS A 546 0.09 34.80 19.90
C LYS A 546 -1.29 34.87 19.23
N ARG A 547 -1.35 35.16 17.93
CA ARG A 547 -2.57 35.18 17.11
C ARG A 547 -3.24 33.81 16.97
N VAL A 548 -2.48 32.72 16.86
CA VAL A 548 -3.00 31.34 16.79
C VAL A 548 -3.49 30.88 18.17
N ARG A 549 -2.75 31.21 19.24
CA ARG A 549 -3.16 30.91 20.64
C ARG A 549 -4.47 31.58 21.05
N ARG A 550 -4.79 32.74 20.47
CA ARG A 550 -5.98 33.55 20.79
C ARG A 550 -7.18 33.32 19.87
N ARG A 551 -7.08 32.45 18.84
CA ARG A 551 -8.19 32.16 17.91
C ARG A 551 -9.45 31.75 18.66
N ARG A 552 -10.61 32.07 18.08
CA ARG A 552 -11.90 31.67 18.64
C ARG A 552 -12.15 30.20 18.27
N PRO A 553 -12.67 29.36 19.17
CA PRO A 553 -12.96 27.96 18.86
C PRO A 553 -13.85 27.79 17.61
N ALA A 554 -14.80 28.70 17.40
CA ALA A 554 -15.64 28.73 16.20
C ALA A 554 -14.84 28.86 14.89
N ALA A 555 -13.74 29.61 14.88
CA ALA A 555 -12.89 29.76 13.68
C ALA A 555 -12.08 28.50 13.35
N VAL A 556 -11.97 27.57 14.31
CA VAL A 556 -11.28 26.30 14.12
C VAL A 556 -12.28 25.20 13.74
N ALA A 557 -13.50 25.26 14.28
CA ALA A 557 -14.59 24.37 13.90
C ALA A 557 -14.94 24.44 12.40
N VAL A 558 -14.74 25.59 11.75
CA VAL A 558 -14.87 25.75 10.29
C VAL A 558 -13.97 24.79 9.51
N TYR A 559 -12.83 24.37 10.07
CA TYR A 559 -11.93 23.41 9.45
C TYR A 559 -12.20 21.98 9.93
N GLU A 560 -12.54 21.80 11.20
CA GLU A 560 -12.74 20.47 11.79
C GLU A 560 -14.04 19.80 11.34
N VAL A 561 -15.15 20.55 11.30
CA VAL A 561 -16.47 19.97 11.08
C VAL A 561 -16.64 19.47 9.65
N PRO A 562 -16.34 20.26 8.59
CA PRO A 562 -16.49 19.77 7.23
C PRO A 562 -15.54 18.61 6.93
N MET A 563 -14.28 18.70 7.39
CA MET A 563 -13.30 17.65 7.12
C MET A 563 -13.57 16.38 7.93
N GLY A 564 -14.00 16.50 9.18
CA GLY A 564 -14.42 15.36 9.99
C GLY A 564 -15.55 14.58 9.31
N LEU A 565 -16.55 15.29 8.75
CA LEU A 565 -17.68 14.66 8.06
C LEU A 565 -17.25 13.93 6.79
N LEU A 566 -16.12 14.33 6.19
CA LEU A 566 -15.49 13.64 5.07
C LEU A 566 -14.54 12.52 5.51
N GLY A 567 -14.50 12.19 6.81
CA GLY A 567 -13.61 11.17 7.36
C GLY A 567 -12.20 11.65 7.67
N PHE A 568 -11.93 12.96 7.63
CA PHE A 568 -10.64 13.59 7.92
C PHE A 568 -10.68 14.47 9.19
N PRO A 569 -11.00 13.91 10.39
CA PRO A 569 -10.86 14.65 11.63
C PRO A 569 -9.39 15.07 11.83
N GLY A 570 -9.15 16.20 12.51
CA GLY A 570 -7.80 16.65 12.84
C GLY A 570 -7.34 17.93 12.14
N LEU A 571 -8.01 18.39 11.08
CA LEU A 571 -7.61 19.62 10.40
C LEU A 571 -7.74 20.84 11.32
N GLY A 572 -8.83 20.94 12.08
CA GLY A 572 -8.99 21.98 13.09
C GLY A 572 -7.93 21.91 14.18
N TRP A 573 -7.51 20.72 14.60
CA TRP A 573 -6.42 20.56 15.57
C TRP A 573 -5.09 21.15 15.08
N LEU A 574 -4.76 20.95 13.81
CA LEU A 574 -3.59 21.60 13.18
C LEU A 574 -3.71 23.13 13.28
N PHE A 575 -4.86 23.68 12.89
CA PHE A 575 -5.09 25.12 12.87
C PHE A 575 -5.24 25.75 14.26
N ALA A 576 -5.57 24.97 15.29
CA ALA A 576 -5.54 25.39 16.70
C ALA A 576 -4.15 25.32 17.34
N GLY A 577 -3.13 24.88 16.60
CA GLY A 577 -1.76 24.73 17.11
C GLY A 577 -1.63 23.49 18.01
N TYR A 578 -2.21 22.38 17.58
CA TYR A 578 -1.99 21.04 18.13
C TYR A 578 -1.51 20.12 16.99
N PRO A 579 -0.30 20.36 16.42
CA PRO A 579 0.14 19.71 15.19
C PRO A 579 0.18 18.19 15.31
N LEU A 580 0.68 17.66 16.43
CA LEU A 580 0.75 16.21 16.64
C LEU A 580 -0.63 15.54 16.65
N ALA A 581 -1.59 16.10 17.40
CA ALA A 581 -2.93 15.56 17.49
C ALA A 581 -3.67 15.69 16.15
N GLY A 582 -3.51 16.81 15.47
CA GLY A 582 -4.11 17.02 14.15
C GLY A 582 -3.53 16.09 13.08
N SER A 583 -2.21 15.92 13.03
CA SER A 583 -1.56 14.98 12.10
C SER A 583 -1.97 13.53 12.37
N ALA A 584 -2.06 13.11 13.64
CA ALA A 584 -2.49 11.75 13.98
C ALA A 584 -3.94 11.48 13.56
N LEU A 585 -4.86 12.40 13.85
CA LEU A 585 -6.27 12.28 13.46
C LEU A 585 -6.44 12.30 11.93
N LEU A 586 -5.67 13.11 11.21
CA LEU A 586 -5.72 13.17 9.74
C LEU A 586 -5.18 11.91 9.06
N LEU A 587 -4.36 11.11 9.75
CA LEU A 587 -3.89 9.81 9.25
C LEU A 587 -4.87 8.69 9.60
N ILE A 588 -5.35 8.66 10.85
CA ILE A 588 -6.19 7.57 11.37
C ILE A 588 -7.63 7.67 10.86
N GLY A 589 -8.19 8.88 10.85
CA GLY A 589 -9.58 9.10 10.49
C GLY A 589 -9.94 8.55 9.11
N PRO A 590 -9.19 8.87 8.04
CA PRO A 590 -9.49 8.39 6.70
C PRO A 590 -9.26 6.88 6.56
N ALA A 591 -8.26 6.34 7.25
CA ALA A 591 -8.01 4.90 7.27
C ALA A 591 -9.17 4.12 7.91
N ILE A 592 -9.80 4.66 8.96
CA ILE A 592 -10.98 4.03 9.55
C ILE A 592 -12.20 4.24 8.66
N ALA A 593 -12.47 5.49 8.27
CA ALA A 593 -13.67 5.87 7.53
C ALA A 593 -13.74 5.21 6.14
N TRP A 594 -12.61 5.11 5.42
CA TRP A 594 -12.60 4.72 4.01
C TRP A 594 -11.84 3.44 3.71
N ALA A 595 -11.35 2.74 4.74
CA ALA A 595 -10.77 1.41 4.55
C ALA A 595 -11.30 0.41 5.60
N ALA A 596 -11.13 0.68 6.89
CA ALA A 596 -11.47 -0.30 7.92
C ALA A 596 -12.98 -0.57 8.03
N ILE A 597 -13.82 0.46 8.03
CA ILE A 597 -15.29 0.30 8.09
C ILE A 597 -15.81 -0.34 6.80
N PRO A 598 -15.46 0.14 5.58
CA PRO A 598 -15.80 -0.59 4.35
C PRO A 598 -15.40 -2.06 4.41
N LEU A 599 -14.20 -2.38 4.87
CA LEU A 599 -13.69 -3.76 4.89
C LEU A 599 -14.35 -4.63 5.96
N ALA A 600 -14.72 -4.08 7.12
CA ALA A 600 -15.34 -4.84 8.21
C ALA A 600 -16.84 -5.11 7.96
N PHE A 601 -17.50 -4.26 7.17
CA PHE A 601 -18.94 -4.31 6.90
C PHE A 601 -19.25 -4.64 5.43
N THR A 602 -18.24 -4.96 4.62
CA THR A 602 -18.41 -5.34 3.21
C THR A 602 -19.15 -6.68 3.09
N PRO A 603 -20.02 -6.84 2.08
CA PRO A 603 -20.62 -8.14 1.76
C PRO A 603 -19.59 -9.22 1.39
N PHE A 604 -18.35 -8.83 1.05
CA PHE A 604 -17.24 -9.74 0.76
C PHE A 604 -16.49 -10.23 2.02
N ALA A 605 -16.87 -9.77 3.22
CA ALA A 605 -16.28 -10.20 4.49
C ALA A 605 -17.25 -11.13 5.24
N ASN A 606 -16.78 -12.32 5.62
CA ASN A 606 -17.54 -13.29 6.43
C ASN A 606 -17.51 -12.95 7.93
N GLY A 607 -17.74 -11.68 8.28
CA GLY A 607 -17.72 -11.19 9.65
C GLY A 607 -19.13 -10.98 10.23
N PRO A 608 -19.28 -10.98 11.57
CA PRO A 608 -20.58 -10.80 12.24
C PRO A 608 -21.21 -9.41 12.00
N LEU A 609 -20.44 -8.47 11.46
CA LEU A 609 -20.84 -7.08 11.19
C LEU A 609 -21.46 -6.89 9.78
N ARG A 610 -21.45 -7.93 8.94
CA ARG A 610 -22.05 -7.94 7.59
C ARG A 610 -23.51 -7.43 7.54
N PRO A 611 -24.42 -7.76 8.47
CA PRO A 611 -25.83 -7.37 8.37
C PRO A 611 -26.08 -5.86 8.39
N ILE A 612 -25.14 -5.09 8.95
CA ILE A 612 -25.23 -3.63 9.08
C ILE A 612 -24.77 -2.92 7.79
N GLY A 613 -23.87 -3.54 7.02
CA GLY A 613 -23.35 -3.00 5.76
C GLY A 613 -22.53 -1.71 5.90
N TRP A 614 -22.10 -1.15 4.77
CA TRP A 614 -21.37 0.14 4.72
C TRP A 614 -22.14 1.31 5.36
N GLN A 615 -23.43 1.11 5.66
CA GLN A 615 -24.27 2.10 6.32
C GLN A 615 -23.76 2.51 7.72
N ALA A 616 -22.87 1.72 8.34
CA ALA A 616 -22.18 2.10 9.57
C ALA A 616 -21.41 3.44 9.45
N GLU A 617 -20.98 3.83 8.25
CA GLU A 617 -20.32 5.12 8.00
C GLU A 617 -21.21 6.33 8.26
N TRP A 618 -22.53 6.20 8.03
CA TRP A 618 -23.50 7.26 8.32
C TRP A 618 -23.56 7.61 9.81
N ILE A 619 -23.19 6.67 10.68
CA ILE A 619 -23.08 6.89 12.12
C ILE A 619 -21.66 7.32 12.48
N TRP A 620 -20.63 6.68 11.91
CA TRP A 620 -19.23 6.96 12.22
C TRP A 620 -18.80 8.38 11.86
N LEU A 621 -19.12 8.87 10.66
CA LEU A 621 -18.65 10.18 10.17
C LEU A 621 -19.18 11.34 11.04
N PRO A 622 -20.48 11.43 11.37
CA PRO A 622 -20.97 12.45 12.30
C PRO A 622 -20.41 12.26 13.72
N THR A 623 -20.35 11.03 14.22
CA THR A 623 -19.92 10.73 15.59
C THR A 623 -18.45 11.09 15.81
N SER A 624 -17.57 10.67 14.90
CA SER A 624 -16.13 11.00 14.93
C SER A 624 -15.89 12.50 14.79
N THR A 625 -16.67 13.20 13.95
CA THR A 625 -16.64 14.66 13.82
C THR A 625 -17.01 15.37 15.12
N LEU A 626 -18.11 14.94 15.75
CA LEU A 626 -18.59 15.51 17.01
C LEU A 626 -17.57 15.29 18.13
N ILE A 627 -17.06 14.06 18.26
CA ILE A 627 -16.03 13.72 19.27
C ILE A 627 -14.77 14.58 19.05
N SER A 628 -14.25 14.62 17.82
CA SER A 628 -13.04 15.39 17.53
C SER A 628 -13.24 16.89 17.80
N THR A 629 -14.38 17.44 17.39
CA THR A 629 -14.72 18.85 17.62
C THR A 629 -14.89 19.18 19.11
N ALA A 630 -15.53 18.29 19.88
CA ALA A 630 -15.71 18.45 21.32
C ALA A 630 -14.38 18.40 22.08
N LEU A 631 -13.50 17.46 21.71
CA LEU A 631 -12.16 17.32 22.29
C LEU A 631 -11.28 18.52 21.94
N LEU A 632 -11.34 18.99 20.69
CA LEU A 632 -10.67 20.22 20.24
C LEU A 632 -11.13 21.44 21.06
N TYR A 633 -12.44 21.57 21.26
CA TYR A 633 -13.01 22.65 22.06
C TYR A 633 -12.55 22.59 23.53
N ARG A 634 -12.55 21.39 24.15
CA ARG A 634 -12.07 21.17 25.52
C ARG A 634 -10.58 21.49 25.65
N ALA A 635 -9.75 21.04 24.71
CA ALA A 635 -8.32 21.31 24.67
C ALA A 635 -8.05 22.82 24.56
N HIS A 636 -8.80 23.51 23.68
CA HIS A 636 -8.66 24.94 23.47
C HIS A 636 -9.13 25.76 24.67
N ARG A 637 -10.23 25.37 25.33
CA ARG A 637 -10.73 25.98 26.57
C ARG A 637 -9.70 25.87 27.70
N ARG A 638 -9.14 24.67 27.92
CA ARG A 638 -8.07 24.46 28.92
C ARG A 638 -6.85 25.34 28.65
N ARG A 639 -6.42 25.44 27.39
CA ARG A 639 -5.31 26.31 26.98
C ARG A 639 -5.63 27.79 27.21
N ARG A 640 -6.87 28.23 26.96
CA ARG A 640 -7.30 29.63 27.22
C ARG A 640 -7.33 29.96 28.71
N LEU A 641 -7.90 29.07 29.54
CA LEU A 641 -7.93 29.26 31.00
C LEU A 641 -6.52 29.41 31.59
N ARG A 642 -5.56 28.59 31.13
CA ARG A 642 -4.15 28.67 31.54
C ARG A 642 -3.42 29.93 31.08
N LEU A 643 -3.90 30.62 30.03
CA LEU A 643 -3.19 31.75 29.42
C LEU A 643 -3.81 33.12 29.69
N LEU A 644 -5.12 33.17 29.99
CA LEU A 644 -5.88 34.42 30.07
C LEU A 644 -6.68 34.55 31.37
N GLY A 645 -6.67 33.54 32.26
CA GLY A 645 -7.56 33.49 33.43
C GLY A 645 -9.04 33.28 33.07
N SER A 646 -9.90 33.20 34.09
CA SER A 646 -11.35 33.07 33.93
C SER A 646 -11.97 34.41 33.48
N PRO A 647 -12.82 34.45 32.43
CA PRO A 647 -13.40 35.71 31.96
C PRO A 647 -14.54 36.20 32.87
N PRO A 648 -14.70 37.52 33.09
CA PRO A 648 -15.82 38.07 33.86
C PRO A 648 -17.14 37.91 33.09
N ARG A 649 -18.21 37.59 33.85
CA ARG A 649 -19.58 37.39 33.32
C ARG A 649 -20.15 38.72 32.81
N ARG A 650 -20.23 38.94 31.49
CA ARG A 650 -21.01 40.04 30.90
C ARG A 650 -22.06 39.57 29.89
N ARG A 651 -23.23 40.22 29.95
CA ARG A 651 -24.53 39.97 29.28
C ARG A 651 -24.49 40.12 27.74
N LEU A 652 -23.73 39.30 27.02
CA LEU A 652 -23.81 39.16 25.55
C LEU A 652 -24.41 37.81 25.11
N ARG A 653 -25.15 37.15 26.03
CA ARG A 653 -25.62 35.77 25.88
C ARG A 653 -26.66 35.56 24.78
N ARG A 654 -27.48 36.56 24.40
CA ARG A 654 -28.53 36.37 23.38
C ARG A 654 -27.96 36.33 21.95
N SER A 655 -27.28 37.37 21.45
CA SER A 655 -26.79 37.41 20.04
C SER A 655 -25.76 36.33 19.66
N TYR A 656 -24.95 35.86 20.61
CA TYR A 656 -23.99 34.77 20.37
C TYR A 656 -24.68 33.40 20.38
N ARG A 657 -25.64 33.15 21.29
CA ARG A 657 -26.43 31.92 21.28
C ARG A 657 -27.34 31.84 20.07
N THR A 658 -27.92 32.95 19.61
CA THR A 658 -28.74 32.96 18.39
C THR A 658 -27.90 32.69 17.15
N ARG A 659 -26.71 33.30 17.01
CA ARG A 659 -25.80 32.98 15.89
C ARG A 659 -25.28 31.54 15.93
N VAL A 660 -24.98 31.02 17.11
CA VAL A 660 -24.59 29.60 17.28
C VAL A 660 -25.77 28.67 17.03
N ALA A 661 -26.99 29.01 17.47
CA ALA A 661 -28.20 28.23 17.20
C ALA A 661 -28.60 28.27 15.72
N VAL A 662 -28.40 29.38 15.03
CA VAL A 662 -28.63 29.49 13.58
C VAL A 662 -27.55 28.72 12.81
N SER A 663 -26.28 28.76 13.22
CA SER A 663 -25.23 27.94 12.58
C SER A 663 -25.36 26.45 12.89
N VAL A 664 -25.72 26.07 14.12
CA VAL A 664 -26.01 24.68 14.51
C VAL A 664 -27.32 24.21 13.88
N GLY A 665 -28.31 25.08 13.74
CA GLY A 665 -29.56 24.82 13.03
C GLY A 665 -29.35 24.66 11.53
N ALA A 666 -28.51 25.48 10.90
CA ALA A 666 -28.15 25.34 9.48
C ALA A 666 -27.30 24.09 9.22
N ILE A 667 -26.34 23.77 10.10
CA ILE A 667 -25.56 22.52 10.03
C ILE A 667 -26.45 21.32 10.32
N GLY A 668 -27.37 21.41 11.29
CA GLY A 668 -28.39 20.40 11.58
C GLY A 668 -29.35 20.21 10.40
N LEU A 669 -29.78 21.27 9.73
CA LEU A 669 -30.64 21.21 8.55
C LEU A 669 -29.91 20.57 7.36
N ILE A 670 -28.61 20.84 7.17
CA ILE A 670 -27.77 20.18 6.15
C ILE A 670 -27.54 18.70 6.50
N LEU A 671 -27.31 18.40 7.78
CA LEU A 671 -27.12 17.03 8.29
C LEU A 671 -28.42 16.22 8.33
N VAL A 672 -29.60 16.85 8.36
CA VAL A 672 -30.90 16.20 8.23
C VAL A 672 -31.26 16.10 6.74
N ALA A 673 -31.02 17.11 5.91
CA ALA A 673 -31.36 17.06 4.49
C ALA A 673 -30.54 16.03 3.68
N LEU A 674 -29.27 15.79 4.02
CA LEU A 674 -28.43 14.83 3.27
C LEU A 674 -28.87 13.35 3.43
N PRO A 675 -29.20 12.85 4.63
CA PRO A 675 -29.64 11.46 4.83
C PRO A 675 -31.16 11.24 4.82
N PHE A 676 -31.99 12.28 5.01
CA PHE A 676 -33.45 12.11 5.03
C PHE A 676 -34.07 12.08 3.63
N VAL A 677 -33.41 12.65 2.61
CA VAL A 677 -33.86 12.56 1.22
C VAL A 677 -33.86 11.12 0.71
N PRO A 678 -32.83 10.28 0.90
CA PRO A 678 -32.88 8.86 0.54
C PRO A 678 -33.96 8.06 1.29
N ALA A 679 -34.17 8.35 2.59
CA ALA A 679 -35.13 7.65 3.44
C ALA A 679 -36.59 7.97 3.08
N VAL A 680 -36.88 9.21 2.67
CA VAL A 680 -38.20 9.61 2.15
C VAL A 680 -38.36 9.29 0.65
N ALA A 681 -37.25 9.15 -0.09
CA ALA A 681 -37.25 8.80 -1.52
C ALA A 681 -37.20 7.29 -1.82
N GLY A 682 -37.20 6.41 -0.80
CA GLY A 682 -37.21 4.95 -0.99
C GLY A 682 -35.97 4.39 -1.68
N ILE A 683 -34.82 5.07 -1.64
CA ILE A 683 -33.58 4.60 -2.25
C ILE A 683 -33.02 3.49 -1.35
N GLY A 684 -33.26 2.24 -1.78
CA GLY A 684 -32.96 1.01 -1.04
C GLY A 684 -34.14 0.03 -0.96
N GLY A 685 -35.35 0.44 -1.40
CA GLY A 685 -36.56 -0.41 -1.38
C GLY A 685 -37.32 -0.51 -2.70
N ALA A 686 -36.73 -0.11 -3.84
CA ALA A 686 -37.44 -0.11 -5.12
C ALA A 686 -37.30 -1.45 -5.87
N SER A 687 -38.44 -2.10 -6.15
CA SER A 687 -38.63 -3.18 -7.12
C SER A 687 -37.89 -2.89 -8.45
N VAL A 688 -37.23 -3.90 -9.05
CA VAL A 688 -36.57 -3.73 -10.37
C VAL A 688 -37.59 -3.28 -11.43
N ARG A 689 -37.34 -2.14 -12.09
CA ARG A 689 -38.21 -1.60 -13.15
C ARG A 689 -37.52 -1.72 -14.51
N TYR A 690 -38.17 -2.38 -15.47
CA TYR A 690 -37.67 -2.54 -16.84
C TYR A 690 -38.14 -1.36 -17.71
N ALA A 691 -37.28 -0.95 -18.65
CA ALA A 691 -37.59 0.10 -19.62
C ALA A 691 -37.04 -0.28 -21.02
N TYR A 692 -37.67 0.26 -22.06
CA TYR A 692 -37.16 0.13 -23.42
C TYR A 692 -35.92 0.99 -23.61
N GLN A 693 -34.85 0.38 -24.10
CA GLN A 693 -33.59 1.04 -24.41
C GLN A 693 -33.71 1.79 -25.74
N THR A 694 -33.66 3.12 -25.69
CA THR A 694 -33.66 3.99 -26.87
C THR A 694 -32.23 4.18 -27.38
N GLY A 695 -31.77 3.28 -28.25
CA GLY A 695 -30.46 3.39 -28.91
C GLY A 695 -29.29 2.78 -28.14
N PHE A 696 -28.25 2.40 -28.90
CA PHE A 696 -27.08 1.64 -28.44
C PHE A 696 -25.79 2.40 -28.72
N THR A 697 -25.38 3.31 -27.82
CA THR A 697 -24.08 3.98 -27.91
C THR A 697 -22.93 2.99 -27.66
N ARG A 698 -21.67 3.35 -27.93
CA ARG A 698 -20.51 2.48 -27.66
C ARG A 698 -20.37 2.09 -26.18
N GLU A 699 -20.94 2.86 -25.26
CA GLU A 699 -20.88 2.65 -23.81
C GLU A 699 -21.93 1.68 -23.26
N VAL A 700 -23.00 1.40 -24.02
CA VAL A 700 -24.11 0.56 -23.55
C VAL A 700 -23.75 -0.91 -23.71
N THR A 701 -23.22 -1.50 -22.64
CA THR A 701 -22.88 -2.92 -22.52
C THR A 701 -23.84 -3.67 -21.59
N GLY A 702 -23.89 -4.99 -21.73
CA GLY A 702 -24.71 -5.90 -20.94
C GLY A 702 -25.53 -6.86 -21.79
N GLN A 703 -26.45 -7.55 -21.11
CA GLN A 703 -27.39 -8.50 -21.70
C GLN A 703 -28.74 -7.82 -21.95
N PHE A 704 -29.35 -8.12 -23.08
CA PHE A 704 -30.57 -7.50 -23.53
C PHE A 704 -31.52 -8.53 -24.15
N MET A 705 -32.82 -8.29 -24.01
CA MET A 705 -33.87 -9.03 -24.71
C MET A 705 -34.50 -8.14 -25.78
N VAL A 706 -34.48 -8.62 -27.02
CA VAL A 706 -35.09 -7.93 -28.16
C VAL A 706 -36.56 -8.35 -28.24
N THR A 707 -37.45 -7.36 -28.25
CA THR A 707 -38.90 -7.52 -28.38
C THR A 707 -39.45 -6.75 -29.59
N PRO A 708 -40.68 -7.02 -30.05
CA PRO A 708 -41.30 -6.26 -31.14
C PRO A 708 -41.37 -4.74 -30.86
N GLN A 709 -41.55 -4.34 -29.60
CA GLN A 709 -41.69 -2.93 -29.22
C GLN A 709 -40.35 -2.23 -28.93
N GLY A 710 -39.25 -2.97 -28.80
CA GLY A 710 -37.93 -2.41 -28.49
C GLY A 710 -37.02 -3.39 -27.78
N THR A 711 -35.82 -2.94 -27.39
CA THR A 711 -34.87 -3.79 -26.66
C THR A 711 -34.91 -3.47 -25.18
N ILE A 712 -34.96 -4.48 -24.31
CA ILE A 712 -35.02 -4.34 -22.86
C ILE A 712 -33.69 -4.81 -22.28
N LYS A 713 -33.08 -4.02 -21.38
CA LYS A 713 -31.90 -4.47 -20.65
C LYS A 713 -32.31 -5.51 -19.61
N LEU A 714 -31.68 -6.68 -19.66
CA LEU A 714 -31.88 -7.70 -18.64
C LEU A 714 -31.11 -7.30 -17.38
N PHE A 715 -31.74 -7.47 -16.22
CA PHE A 715 -31.05 -7.32 -14.95
C PHE A 715 -30.20 -8.56 -14.73
N ALA A 716 -28.90 -8.37 -14.55
CA ALA A 716 -27.96 -9.46 -14.37
C ALA A 716 -27.37 -9.42 -12.97
N TRP A 717 -27.22 -10.61 -12.38
CA TRP A 717 -26.56 -10.84 -11.11
C TRP A 717 -25.17 -11.42 -11.36
N GLY A 718 -24.18 -11.02 -10.57
CA GLY A 718 -22.81 -11.51 -10.70
C GLY A 718 -22.60 -12.96 -10.21
N ASP A 719 -23.59 -13.52 -9.52
CA ASP A 719 -23.60 -14.90 -9.01
C ASP A 719 -24.95 -15.58 -9.29
N PRO A 720 -24.97 -16.92 -9.44
CA PRO A 720 -26.22 -17.68 -9.50
C PRO A 720 -27.03 -17.47 -8.20
N GLN A 721 -28.28 -17.07 -8.34
CA GLN A 721 -29.21 -16.91 -7.23
C GLN A 721 -29.70 -18.30 -6.76
N SER A 722 -29.69 -18.52 -5.44
CA SER A 722 -30.17 -19.77 -4.82
C SER A 722 -31.69 -19.96 -4.94
N THR A 723 -32.42 -18.88 -5.15
CA THR A 723 -33.86 -18.86 -5.44
C THR A 723 -34.15 -18.00 -6.66
N PHE A 724 -35.18 -18.35 -7.44
CA PHE A 724 -35.54 -17.57 -8.62
C PHE A 724 -35.99 -16.15 -8.20
N PRO A 725 -35.37 -15.08 -8.74
CA PRO A 725 -35.69 -13.71 -8.31
C PRO A 725 -37.15 -13.35 -8.54
N ALA A 726 -37.83 -12.84 -7.51
CA ALA A 726 -39.24 -12.42 -7.61
C ALA A 726 -39.46 -11.31 -8.65
N ASP A 727 -38.45 -10.45 -8.83
CA ASP A 727 -38.44 -9.30 -9.75
C ASP A 727 -37.87 -9.62 -11.15
N ALA A 728 -37.66 -10.91 -11.46
CA ALA A 728 -37.23 -11.35 -12.79
C ALA A 728 -38.25 -10.95 -13.87
N LEU A 729 -37.76 -10.65 -15.07
CA LEU A 729 -38.57 -10.18 -16.19
C LEU A 729 -39.60 -11.24 -16.62
N ARG A 730 -40.90 -10.93 -16.56
CA ARG A 730 -41.98 -11.79 -17.03
C ARG A 730 -42.43 -11.34 -18.42
N VAL A 731 -42.42 -12.24 -19.40
CA VAL A 731 -42.83 -11.94 -20.78
C VAL A 731 -43.57 -13.11 -21.42
N HIS A 732 -44.35 -12.85 -22.47
CA HIS A 732 -44.90 -13.91 -23.29
C HIS A 732 -43.85 -14.48 -24.25
N ALA A 733 -44.03 -15.74 -24.64
CA ALA A 733 -43.14 -16.39 -25.61
C ALA A 733 -43.08 -15.64 -26.97
N SER A 734 -44.15 -14.93 -27.33
CA SER A 734 -44.22 -14.09 -28.55
C SER A 734 -43.36 -12.84 -28.50
N ASP A 735 -43.01 -12.36 -27.29
CA ASP A 735 -42.29 -11.11 -27.10
C ASP A 735 -40.78 -11.29 -27.17
N LEU A 736 -40.26 -12.51 -26.98
CA LEU A 736 -38.82 -12.80 -27.08
C LEU A 736 -38.43 -13.08 -28.54
N ARG A 737 -37.81 -12.10 -29.20
CA ARG A 737 -37.31 -12.24 -30.59
C ARG A 737 -35.85 -12.68 -30.67
N ALA A 738 -35.02 -12.19 -29.76
CA ALA A 738 -33.60 -12.53 -29.67
C ALA A 738 -33.03 -12.10 -28.31
N LEU A 739 -31.92 -12.72 -27.91
CA LEU A 739 -31.05 -12.25 -26.85
C LEU A 739 -29.88 -11.51 -27.49
N ARG A 740 -29.65 -10.27 -27.07
CA ARG A 740 -28.56 -9.42 -27.58
C ARG A 740 -27.57 -9.19 -26.45
N VAL A 741 -26.29 -9.44 -26.72
CA VAL A 741 -25.19 -9.13 -25.81
C VAL A 741 -24.33 -8.05 -26.45
N ARG A 742 -23.99 -7.02 -25.67
CA ARG A 742 -23.03 -5.99 -26.08
C ARG A 742 -21.92 -5.86 -25.06
N ALA A 743 -20.69 -5.88 -25.53
CA ALA A 743 -19.49 -5.78 -24.70
C ALA A 743 -18.38 -5.03 -25.46
N ALA A 744 -17.32 -4.65 -24.75
CA ALA A 744 -16.14 -4.01 -25.38
C ALA A 744 -15.47 -4.94 -26.40
N ALA A 745 -15.48 -6.24 -26.10
CA ALA A 745 -15.29 -7.36 -27.01
C ALA A 745 -16.30 -8.45 -26.60
N VAL A 746 -17.09 -8.99 -27.54
CA VAL A 746 -17.97 -10.13 -27.24
C VAL A 746 -17.20 -11.43 -27.41
N ASP A 747 -17.38 -12.35 -26.47
CA ASP A 747 -16.67 -13.63 -26.41
C ASP A 747 -17.17 -14.61 -27.49
N ALA A 748 -16.56 -15.80 -27.53
CA ALA A 748 -17.06 -16.89 -28.35
C ALA A 748 -18.54 -17.17 -28.04
N ALA A 749 -19.34 -17.49 -29.05
CA ALA A 749 -20.79 -17.68 -28.87
C ALA A 749 -21.14 -18.76 -27.83
N ALA A 750 -20.28 -19.77 -27.67
CA ALA A 750 -20.39 -20.82 -26.67
C ALA A 750 -20.35 -20.33 -25.21
N ALA A 751 -19.82 -19.11 -24.97
CA ALA A 751 -19.73 -18.48 -23.65
C ALA A 751 -21.05 -17.84 -23.18
N TYR A 752 -22.08 -17.88 -24.03
CA TYR A 752 -23.42 -17.34 -23.80
C TYR A 752 -24.45 -18.47 -23.90
N GLN A 753 -25.00 -18.87 -22.76
CA GLN A 753 -25.86 -20.05 -22.66
C GLN A 753 -27.18 -19.69 -21.98
N LEU A 754 -28.27 -20.26 -22.47
CA LEU A 754 -29.60 -20.12 -21.88
C LEU A 754 -29.96 -21.47 -21.26
N PHE A 755 -30.37 -21.47 -20.00
CA PHE A 755 -30.81 -22.67 -19.30
C PHE A 755 -32.25 -22.51 -18.81
N ASP A 756 -32.98 -23.61 -18.76
CA ASP A 756 -34.19 -23.75 -17.94
C ASP A 756 -33.80 -24.01 -16.46
N LEU A 757 -34.71 -23.79 -15.51
CA LEU A 757 -34.49 -24.09 -14.08
C LEU A 757 -34.29 -25.59 -13.79
N ASP A 758 -34.63 -26.48 -14.73
CA ASP A 758 -34.27 -27.90 -14.69
C ASP A 758 -32.81 -28.16 -15.14
N GLY A 759 -32.02 -27.10 -15.38
CA GLY A 759 -30.61 -27.18 -15.78
C GLY A 759 -30.37 -27.53 -17.25
N LYS A 760 -31.43 -27.71 -18.04
CA LYS A 760 -31.32 -28.08 -19.45
C LYS A 760 -30.91 -26.87 -20.30
N ALA A 761 -29.80 -27.00 -21.01
CA ALA A 761 -29.32 -25.99 -21.95
C ALA A 761 -30.28 -25.88 -23.15
N ILE A 762 -30.75 -24.67 -23.44
CA ILE A 762 -31.54 -24.34 -24.62
C ILE A 762 -30.59 -23.94 -25.74
N PRO A 763 -30.58 -24.65 -26.88
CA PRO A 763 -29.68 -24.34 -27.97
C PRO A 763 -30.00 -22.96 -28.56
N LEU A 764 -28.96 -22.13 -28.70
CA LEU A 764 -29.01 -20.79 -29.27
C LEU A 764 -28.27 -20.77 -30.61
N VAL A 765 -28.88 -20.14 -31.62
CA VAL A 765 -28.25 -19.87 -32.92
C VAL A 765 -27.75 -18.44 -32.96
N VAL A 766 -26.53 -18.25 -33.45
CA VAL A 766 -25.97 -16.93 -33.72
C VAL A 766 -26.65 -16.34 -34.95
N ARG A 767 -27.51 -15.34 -34.74
CA ARG A 767 -28.15 -14.60 -35.85
C ARG A 767 -27.26 -13.49 -36.39
N ARG A 768 -26.46 -12.87 -35.53
CA ARG A 768 -25.49 -11.84 -35.92
C ARG A 768 -24.32 -11.83 -34.94
N LYS A 769 -23.10 -11.75 -35.46
CA LYS A 769 -21.88 -11.57 -34.67
C LYS A 769 -21.07 -10.41 -35.22
N SER A 770 -20.63 -9.53 -34.34
CA SER A 770 -19.64 -8.48 -34.59
C SER A 770 -18.66 -8.44 -33.42
N PRO A 771 -17.52 -7.72 -33.51
CA PRO A 771 -16.56 -7.65 -32.41
C PRO A 771 -17.14 -7.13 -31.08
N ARG A 772 -18.26 -6.39 -31.09
CA ARG A 772 -18.84 -5.75 -29.89
C ARG A 772 -20.30 -6.13 -29.62
N GLU A 773 -20.88 -6.97 -30.46
CA GLU A 773 -22.29 -7.33 -30.38
C GLU A 773 -22.49 -8.77 -30.85
N LEU A 774 -23.24 -9.53 -30.07
CA LEU A 774 -23.68 -10.89 -30.39
C LEU A 774 -25.21 -10.96 -30.25
N ILE A 775 -25.89 -11.45 -31.28
CA ILE A 775 -27.35 -11.65 -31.27
C ILE A 775 -27.62 -13.15 -31.40
N LEU A 776 -28.27 -13.70 -30.38
CA LEU A 776 -28.57 -15.11 -30.20
C LEU A 776 -30.08 -15.33 -30.25
N VAL A 777 -30.53 -16.40 -30.91
CA VAL A 777 -31.94 -16.76 -31.01
C VAL A 777 -32.13 -18.22 -30.59
N PRO A 778 -33.07 -18.54 -29.68
CA PRO A 778 -33.40 -19.92 -29.37
C PRO A 778 -33.85 -20.70 -30.62
N VAL A 779 -33.32 -21.92 -30.83
CA VAL A 779 -33.67 -22.79 -31.97
C VAL A 779 -35.17 -23.12 -31.99
N ARG A 780 -35.78 -23.24 -30.82
CA ARG A 780 -37.21 -23.49 -30.63
C ARG A 780 -37.81 -22.36 -29.81
N ARG A 781 -39.10 -22.08 -30.00
CA ARG A 781 -39.82 -21.14 -29.13
C ARG A 781 -39.76 -21.64 -27.69
N LEU A 782 -39.45 -20.74 -26.76
CA LEU A 782 -39.45 -21.05 -25.34
C LEU A 782 -40.87 -21.38 -24.87
N GLN A 783 -41.00 -22.38 -24.01
CA GLN A 783 -42.26 -22.73 -23.37
C GLN A 783 -42.46 -21.90 -22.12
N ALA A 784 -43.65 -21.96 -21.51
CA ALA A 784 -43.87 -21.30 -20.22
C ALA A 784 -42.97 -21.94 -19.16
N GLY A 785 -42.11 -21.13 -18.53
CA GLY A 785 -41.01 -21.62 -17.72
C GLY A 785 -40.11 -20.51 -17.20
N SER A 786 -39.15 -20.87 -16.36
CA SER A 786 -38.20 -19.93 -15.76
C SER A 786 -36.81 -20.20 -16.30
N TYR A 787 -36.18 -19.18 -16.86
CA TYR A 787 -34.94 -19.30 -17.60
C TYR A 787 -33.84 -18.42 -16.99
N VAL A 788 -32.61 -18.86 -17.13
CA VAL A 788 -31.41 -18.08 -16.81
C VAL A 788 -30.51 -17.97 -18.03
N PHE A 789 -30.21 -16.74 -18.42
CA PHE A 789 -29.25 -16.42 -19.46
C PHE A 789 -27.90 -16.10 -18.81
N ALA A 790 -26.94 -17.00 -19.00
CA ALA A 790 -25.59 -16.87 -18.49
C ALA A 790 -24.68 -16.30 -19.58
N ALA A 791 -24.05 -15.16 -19.31
CA ALA A 791 -23.12 -14.52 -20.23
C ALA A 791 -21.76 -14.36 -19.56
N SER A 792 -20.73 -14.92 -20.17
CA SER A 792 -19.35 -14.65 -19.77
C SER A 792 -18.90 -13.31 -20.39
N HIS A 793 -18.05 -12.57 -19.68
CA HIS A 793 -17.38 -11.40 -20.25
C HIS A 793 -15.87 -11.39 -19.92
N GLU A 794 -15.02 -11.16 -20.91
CA GLU A 794 -13.59 -10.89 -20.71
C GLU A 794 -13.33 -9.42 -20.32
N GLY A 795 -12.89 -9.24 -19.07
CA GLY A 795 -12.31 -8.02 -18.52
C GLY A 795 -11.28 -8.40 -17.45
N MET A 796 -10.57 -7.42 -16.87
CA MET A 796 -9.46 -7.60 -15.90
C MET A 796 -9.81 -8.47 -14.66
N PHE A 797 -11.08 -8.86 -14.47
CA PHE A 797 -11.58 -9.69 -13.38
C PHE A 797 -12.38 -10.93 -13.79
N GLY A 798 -12.56 -11.25 -15.09
CA GLY A 798 -13.26 -12.45 -15.62
C GLY A 798 -14.47 -12.96 -14.80
N GLY A 799 -15.71 -12.75 -15.29
CA GLY A 799 -16.93 -13.12 -14.56
C GLY A 799 -18.05 -13.66 -15.45
N ARG A 800 -19.11 -14.19 -14.83
CA ARG A 800 -20.36 -14.58 -15.49
C ARG A 800 -21.51 -13.77 -14.92
N ASP A 801 -22.29 -13.18 -15.81
CA ASP A 801 -23.52 -12.49 -15.48
C ASP A 801 -24.71 -13.45 -15.69
N PHE A 802 -25.59 -13.57 -14.70
CA PHE A 802 -26.79 -14.40 -14.74
C PHE A 802 -28.02 -13.51 -14.83
N ALA A 803 -28.74 -13.51 -15.95
CA ALA A 803 -30.01 -12.81 -16.09
C ALA A 803 -31.19 -13.78 -16.01
N TYR A 804 -32.10 -13.53 -15.09
CA TYR A 804 -33.29 -14.37 -14.89
C TYR A 804 -34.49 -13.78 -15.61
N LEU A 805 -35.23 -14.63 -16.32
CA LEU A 805 -36.47 -14.26 -17.01
C LEU A 805 -37.50 -15.40 -16.90
N ARG A 806 -38.77 -15.06 -16.90
CA ARG A 806 -39.87 -16.02 -16.87
C ARG A 806 -40.74 -15.84 -18.11
N VAL A 807 -40.92 -16.91 -18.86
CA VAL A 807 -41.90 -16.97 -19.94
C VAL A 807 -43.22 -17.41 -19.33
N VAL A 808 -44.24 -16.56 -19.46
CA VAL A 808 -45.56 -16.79 -18.88
C VAL A 808 -46.57 -17.26 -19.94
N ALA A 809 -47.63 -17.94 -19.51
CA ALA A 809 -48.72 -18.37 -20.40
C ALA A 809 -49.37 -17.16 -21.11
N PRO A 810 -50.04 -17.34 -22.26
CA PRO A 810 -50.59 -16.24 -23.06
C PRO A 810 -51.52 -15.27 -22.31
N ASN A 811 -52.19 -15.73 -21.24
CA ASN A 811 -53.14 -14.93 -20.46
C ASN A 811 -52.59 -14.48 -19.10
N ALA A 812 -51.31 -14.75 -18.80
CA ALA A 812 -50.69 -14.41 -17.52
C ALA A 812 -50.04 -13.01 -17.55
N PRO A 813 -50.03 -12.27 -16.44
CA PRO A 813 -49.51 -10.91 -16.40
C PRO A 813 -48.00 -10.86 -16.64
N VAL A 814 -47.58 -9.98 -17.56
CA VAL A 814 -46.19 -9.66 -17.87
C VAL A 814 -45.68 -8.46 -17.08
N THR A 815 -44.37 -8.31 -16.96
CA THR A 815 -43.77 -7.18 -16.25
C THR A 815 -44.00 -5.89 -17.05
N PRO A 816 -44.58 -4.83 -16.44
CA PRO A 816 -44.77 -3.56 -17.14
C PRO A 816 -43.41 -2.92 -17.47
N VAL A 817 -43.20 -2.58 -18.75
CA VAL A 817 -41.95 -1.98 -19.25
C VAL A 817 -42.19 -0.50 -19.59
N SER A 818 -41.44 0.40 -18.97
CA SER A 818 -41.56 1.85 -19.21
C SER A 818 -41.01 2.28 -20.57
N ARG A 819 -41.72 3.19 -21.26
CA ARG A 819 -41.24 3.87 -22.48
C ARG A 819 -40.41 5.13 -22.20
N ARG A 820 -40.35 5.59 -20.94
CA ARG A 820 -39.54 6.76 -20.52
C ARG A 820 -38.44 6.28 -19.57
N ALA A 821 -37.24 6.04 -20.10
CA ALA A 821 -36.11 5.47 -19.35
C ALA A 821 -35.64 6.34 -18.15
N HIS A 822 -35.97 7.64 -18.12
CA HIS A 822 -35.42 8.60 -17.14
C HIS A 822 -36.44 9.50 -16.43
N ALA A 823 -37.75 9.22 -16.55
CA ALA A 823 -38.74 10.12 -15.97
C ALA A 823 -38.86 9.95 -14.44
N VAL A 824 -38.25 10.91 -13.72
CA VAL A 824 -38.80 11.64 -12.55
C VAL A 824 -38.00 11.57 -11.22
N ALA A 825 -37.17 10.57 -10.91
CA ALA A 825 -36.38 10.55 -9.63
C ALA A 825 -34.85 10.79 -9.74
N PRO A 826 -34.11 10.22 -10.71
CA PRO A 826 -32.64 10.38 -10.79
C PRO A 826 -32.18 11.78 -11.23
N ALA A 827 -33.00 12.49 -12.04
CA ALA A 827 -32.62 13.76 -12.67
C ALA A 827 -32.36 14.89 -11.65
N VAL A 828 -33.09 14.92 -10.53
CA VAL A 828 -32.90 15.95 -9.49
C VAL A 828 -31.57 15.74 -8.75
N ALA A 829 -31.21 14.49 -8.44
CA ALA A 829 -29.97 14.18 -7.74
C ALA A 829 -28.71 14.49 -8.56
N HIS A 830 -28.74 14.21 -9.87
CA HIS A 830 -27.63 14.52 -10.75
C HIS A 830 -27.45 16.03 -10.96
N ALA A 831 -28.54 16.82 -10.94
CA ALA A 831 -28.49 18.26 -11.14
C ALA A 831 -27.97 19.05 -9.93
N LEU A 832 -27.90 18.44 -8.74
CA LEU A 832 -27.45 19.12 -7.51
C LEU A 832 -25.96 19.54 -7.52
N PRO A 833 -24.99 18.67 -7.87
CA PRO A 833 -23.59 19.07 -7.97
C PRO A 833 -23.29 20.25 -8.91
N PRO A 834 -23.79 20.31 -10.17
CA PRO A 834 -23.52 21.43 -11.05
C PRO A 834 -24.22 22.71 -10.58
N ILE A 835 -25.42 22.62 -9.98
CA ILE A 835 -26.08 23.77 -9.33
C ILE A 835 -25.23 24.30 -8.16
N ALA A 836 -24.70 23.41 -7.31
CA ALA A 836 -23.83 23.82 -6.21
C ALA A 836 -22.53 24.48 -6.71
N ALA A 837 -21.93 23.93 -7.77
CA ALA A 837 -20.74 24.49 -8.41
C ALA A 837 -21.03 25.87 -9.02
N ALA A 838 -22.17 26.04 -9.69
CA ALA A 838 -22.64 27.31 -10.23
C ALA A 838 -22.84 28.36 -9.12
N LEU A 839 -23.53 28.01 -8.03
CA LEU A 839 -23.75 28.92 -6.91
C LEU A 839 -22.45 29.37 -6.24
N LEU A 840 -21.49 28.45 -6.08
CA LEU A 840 -20.15 28.79 -5.58
C LEU A 840 -19.39 29.71 -6.54
N ALA A 841 -19.43 29.42 -7.85
CA ALA A 841 -18.80 30.24 -8.88
C ALA A 841 -19.38 31.66 -8.92
N ILE A 842 -20.72 31.79 -8.89
CA ILE A 842 -21.44 33.07 -8.85
C ILE A 842 -21.08 33.84 -7.57
N GLY A 843 -21.15 33.18 -6.41
CA GLY A 843 -20.80 33.78 -5.13
C GLY A 843 -19.38 34.35 -5.16
N PHE A 844 -18.45 33.64 -5.79
CA PHE A 844 -17.07 34.10 -5.89
C PHE A 844 -16.87 35.22 -6.92
N ALA A 845 -17.51 35.13 -8.09
CA ALA A 845 -17.50 36.20 -9.10
C ALA A 845 -18.03 37.51 -8.50
N LEU A 846 -19.14 37.47 -7.77
CA LEU A 846 -19.71 38.64 -7.08
C LEU A 846 -18.77 39.22 -6.02
N MET A 847 -18.06 38.36 -5.26
CA MET A 847 -17.05 38.82 -4.30
C MET A 847 -15.87 39.51 -5.00
N LEU A 848 -15.42 39.00 -6.14
CA LEU A 848 -14.35 39.58 -6.95
C LEU A 848 -14.78 40.90 -7.58
N VAL A 849 -15.99 40.99 -8.14
CA VAL A 849 -16.57 42.23 -8.68
C VAL A 849 -16.69 43.28 -7.58
N ARG A 850 -17.25 42.94 -6.40
CA ARG A 850 -17.32 43.85 -5.26
C ARG A 850 -15.93 44.33 -4.82
N SER A 851 -14.93 43.45 -4.89
CA SER A 851 -13.53 43.79 -4.60
C SER A 851 -12.89 44.65 -5.69
N LEU A 852 -13.27 44.47 -6.96
CA LEU A 852 -12.83 45.25 -8.10
C LEU A 852 -13.39 46.67 -8.05
N LEU A 853 -14.69 46.82 -7.76
CA LEU A 853 -15.35 48.12 -7.59
C LEU A 853 -14.76 48.93 -6.43
N ARG A 854 -14.26 48.26 -5.37
CA ARG A 854 -13.56 48.94 -4.26
C ARG A 854 -12.13 49.34 -4.60
N ARG A 855 -11.46 48.61 -5.47
CA ARG A 855 -10.09 48.90 -5.92
C ARG A 855 -9.82 48.19 -7.24
N VAL A 856 -9.80 48.98 -8.31
CA VAL A 856 -9.60 48.54 -9.69
C VAL A 856 -8.23 47.85 -9.82
N ALA A 857 -8.25 46.61 -10.33
CA ALA A 857 -7.05 45.82 -10.55
C ALA A 857 -7.34 44.76 -11.63
N GLY A 858 -6.56 44.75 -12.72
CA GLY A 858 -6.81 43.92 -13.90
C GLY A 858 -6.94 42.42 -13.61
N GLN A 859 -6.11 41.87 -12.71
CA GLN A 859 -6.21 40.46 -12.32
C GLN A 859 -7.56 40.09 -11.70
N LYS A 860 -8.20 41.00 -10.95
CA LYS A 860 -9.51 40.74 -10.33
C LYS A 860 -10.60 40.70 -11.38
N ALA A 861 -10.50 41.53 -12.41
CA ALA A 861 -11.42 41.53 -13.54
C ALA A 861 -11.31 40.22 -14.33
N LEU A 862 -10.09 39.80 -14.66
CA LEU A 862 -9.83 38.54 -15.38
C LEU A 862 -10.34 37.32 -14.60
N TRP A 863 -10.09 37.25 -13.28
CA TRP A 863 -10.64 36.17 -12.45
C TRP A 863 -12.16 36.22 -12.33
N ALA A 864 -12.76 37.41 -12.18
CA ALA A 864 -14.21 37.55 -12.11
C ALA A 864 -14.88 37.02 -13.39
N ILE A 865 -14.32 37.34 -14.55
CA ILE A 865 -14.77 36.83 -15.85
C ILE A 865 -14.62 35.30 -15.90
N GLY A 866 -13.47 34.77 -15.48
CA GLY A 866 -13.24 33.31 -15.42
C GLY A 866 -14.27 32.56 -14.57
N PHE A 867 -14.61 33.06 -13.37
CA PHE A 867 -15.63 32.43 -12.52
C PHE A 867 -17.06 32.64 -13.03
N ALA A 868 -17.35 33.75 -13.71
CA ALA A 868 -18.64 33.95 -14.37
C ALA A 868 -18.83 32.96 -15.54
N LEU A 869 -17.79 32.73 -16.33
CA LEU A 869 -17.79 31.72 -17.39
C LEU A 869 -17.93 30.30 -16.82
N PHE A 870 -17.25 29.99 -15.72
CA PHE A 870 -17.43 28.71 -15.02
C PHE A 870 -18.88 28.51 -14.57
N ALA A 871 -19.49 29.55 -13.99
CA ALA A 871 -20.90 29.52 -13.59
C ALA A 871 -21.83 29.27 -14.78
N ALA A 872 -21.62 29.95 -15.91
CA ALA A 872 -22.41 29.77 -17.11
C ALA A 872 -22.31 28.33 -17.65
N ALA A 873 -21.13 27.73 -17.60
CA ALA A 873 -20.93 26.33 -17.96
C ALA A 873 -21.68 25.38 -17.02
N ALA A 874 -21.53 25.54 -15.71
CA ALA A 874 -22.20 24.70 -14.71
C ALA A 874 -23.73 24.83 -14.75
N VAL A 875 -24.27 26.02 -15.03
CA VAL A 875 -25.71 26.22 -15.27
C VAL A 875 -26.15 25.52 -16.54
N SER A 876 -25.39 25.62 -17.63
CA SER A 876 -25.71 24.93 -18.89
C SER A 876 -25.75 23.42 -18.71
N GLU A 877 -24.82 22.87 -17.92
CA GLU A 877 -24.81 21.45 -17.56
C GLU A 877 -26.03 21.08 -16.71
N ALA A 878 -26.35 21.84 -15.67
CA ALA A 878 -27.54 21.63 -14.82
C ALA A 878 -28.85 21.64 -15.63
N LEU A 879 -29.00 22.58 -16.57
CA LEU A 879 -30.15 22.65 -17.46
C LEU A 879 -30.19 21.47 -18.43
N ALA A 880 -29.04 21.06 -18.98
CA ALA A 880 -28.96 19.88 -19.84
C ALA A 880 -29.26 18.56 -19.10
N GLN A 881 -29.07 18.50 -17.79
CA GLN A 881 -29.48 17.34 -16.98
C GLN A 881 -31.00 17.23 -16.84
N ARG A 882 -31.68 18.37 -16.82
CA ARG A 882 -33.14 18.47 -16.66
C ARG A 882 -33.86 18.27 -18.00
N ASP A 883 -33.41 19.00 -19.02
CA ASP A 883 -34.15 19.17 -20.28
C ASP A 883 -33.41 18.56 -21.50
N GLY A 884 -32.23 17.96 -21.30
CA GLY A 884 -31.38 17.42 -22.37
C GLY A 884 -30.49 18.49 -23.05
N TRP A 885 -29.54 18.04 -23.87
CA TRP A 885 -28.64 18.95 -24.58
C TRP A 885 -29.31 19.57 -25.82
N SER A 886 -29.42 20.90 -25.84
CA SER A 886 -29.75 21.65 -27.05
C SER A 886 -28.48 22.25 -27.70
N PRO A 887 -28.49 22.56 -29.01
CA PRO A 887 -27.33 23.17 -29.67
C PRO A 887 -26.90 24.49 -29.00
N GLY A 888 -27.85 25.28 -28.50
CA GLY A 888 -27.58 26.51 -27.76
C GLY A 888 -26.92 26.27 -26.41
N LEU A 889 -27.43 25.31 -25.63
CA LEU A 889 -26.84 24.93 -24.33
C LEU A 889 -25.44 24.35 -24.50
N PHE A 890 -25.23 23.51 -25.52
CA PHE A 890 -23.92 22.93 -25.79
C PHE A 890 -22.90 23.99 -26.23
N ARG A 891 -23.24 24.89 -27.15
CA ARG A 891 -22.35 25.99 -27.57
C ARG A 891 -21.99 26.90 -26.39
N THR A 892 -22.96 27.20 -25.52
CA THR A 892 -22.73 28.03 -24.32
C THR A 892 -21.79 27.33 -23.35
N TYR A 893 -22.02 26.06 -23.04
CA TYR A 893 -21.14 25.24 -22.23
C TYR A 893 -19.72 25.17 -22.82
N TYR A 894 -19.60 24.95 -24.13
CA TYR A 894 -18.34 24.78 -24.82
C TYR A 894 -17.50 26.07 -24.83
N ILE A 895 -18.11 27.21 -25.17
CA ILE A 895 -17.45 28.52 -25.13
C ILE A 895 -17.03 28.83 -23.69
N ALA A 896 -17.96 28.71 -22.74
CA ALA A 896 -17.74 29.16 -21.38
C ALA A 896 -16.76 28.24 -20.63
N GLY A 897 -17.08 26.96 -20.49
CA GLY A 897 -16.29 25.98 -19.74
C GLY A 897 -15.16 25.37 -20.57
N GLY A 898 -15.48 24.92 -21.79
CA GLY A 898 -14.55 24.20 -22.65
C GLY A 898 -13.40 25.03 -23.19
N VAL A 899 -13.57 26.35 -23.36
CA VAL A 899 -12.59 27.22 -24.04
C VAL A 899 -12.09 28.36 -23.16
N LEU A 900 -12.98 29.21 -22.62
CA LEU A 900 -12.57 30.51 -22.08
C LEU A 900 -12.26 30.51 -20.58
N THR A 901 -12.97 29.73 -19.76
CA THR A 901 -12.85 29.77 -18.29
C THR A 901 -11.40 29.68 -17.80
N VAL A 902 -10.67 28.63 -18.22
CA VAL A 902 -9.30 28.39 -17.75
C VAL A 902 -8.34 29.47 -18.28
N ALA A 903 -8.57 29.98 -19.48
CA ALA A 903 -7.77 31.04 -20.08
C ALA A 903 -7.85 32.34 -19.27
N TYR A 904 -9.05 32.77 -18.89
CA TYR A 904 -9.25 33.98 -18.08
C TYR A 904 -8.72 33.80 -16.63
N LEU A 905 -8.90 32.61 -16.04
CA LEU A 905 -8.33 32.30 -14.72
C LEU A 905 -6.79 32.31 -14.74
N GLY A 906 -6.19 31.71 -15.75
CA GLY A 906 -4.76 31.70 -15.99
C GLY A 906 -4.20 33.10 -16.28
N ALA A 907 -4.87 33.88 -17.12
CA ALA A 907 -4.49 35.25 -17.44
C ALA A 907 -4.47 36.16 -16.22
N GLY A 908 -5.44 36.03 -15.31
CA GLY A 908 -5.42 36.77 -14.03
C GLY A 908 -4.22 36.40 -13.15
N SER A 909 -3.75 35.15 -13.22
CA SER A 909 -2.53 34.72 -12.51
C SER A 909 -1.26 35.22 -13.20
N ALA A 910 -1.18 35.14 -14.53
CA ALA A 910 -0.08 35.70 -15.33
C ALA A 910 0.06 37.22 -15.16
N TRP A 911 -1.06 37.93 -15.01
CA TRP A 911 -1.09 39.37 -14.77
C TRP A 911 -0.24 39.80 -13.57
N LEU A 912 -0.15 38.95 -12.53
CA LEU A 912 0.67 39.21 -11.35
C LEU A 912 2.17 39.06 -11.60
N LEU A 913 2.56 38.30 -12.63
CA LEU A 913 3.95 37.95 -12.93
C LEU A 913 4.53 38.77 -14.08
N LEU A 914 3.68 39.24 -15.00
CA LEU A 914 4.11 39.94 -16.20
C LEU A 914 4.39 41.44 -15.95
N PRO A 915 5.37 42.04 -16.65
CA PRO A 915 5.58 43.48 -16.71
C PRO A 915 4.48 44.17 -17.53
N ARG A 916 4.37 45.51 -17.45
CA ARG A 916 3.27 46.29 -18.09
C ARG A 916 3.03 45.93 -19.56
N ARG A 917 4.06 46.01 -20.41
CA ARG A 917 3.96 45.63 -21.83
C ARG A 917 3.46 44.19 -22.05
N GLY A 918 3.90 43.25 -21.21
CA GLY A 918 3.45 41.86 -21.26
C GLY A 918 1.99 41.69 -20.87
N ARG A 919 1.45 42.54 -19.99
CA ARG A 919 0.03 42.54 -19.62
C ARG A 919 -0.85 43.05 -20.75
N ASP A 920 -0.41 44.10 -21.44
CA ASP A 920 -1.15 44.69 -22.57
C ASP A 920 -1.21 43.69 -23.73
N VAL A 921 -0.08 43.04 -24.05
CA VAL A 921 -0.02 41.96 -25.04
C VAL A 921 -0.89 40.77 -24.62
N LEU A 922 -0.84 40.35 -23.36
CA LEU A 922 -1.68 39.25 -22.85
C LEU A 922 -3.17 39.55 -23.02
N VAL A 923 -3.62 40.74 -22.66
CA VAL A 923 -5.04 41.11 -22.77
C VAL A 923 -5.46 41.28 -24.24
N GLY A 924 -4.62 41.91 -25.07
CA GLY A 924 -4.88 42.03 -26.50
C GLY A 924 -4.98 40.66 -27.19
N ALA A 925 -4.02 39.77 -26.94
CA ALA A 925 -4.02 38.42 -27.48
C ALA A 925 -5.20 37.59 -26.96
N LEU A 926 -5.52 37.69 -25.66
CA LEU A 926 -6.67 36.99 -25.08
C LEU A 926 -8.00 37.49 -25.65
N ALA A 927 -8.14 38.79 -25.90
CA ALA A 927 -9.33 39.37 -26.50
C ALA A 927 -9.52 38.87 -27.94
N VAL A 928 -8.48 38.95 -28.77
CA VAL A 928 -8.50 38.44 -30.15
C VAL A 928 -8.80 36.94 -30.18
N ALA A 929 -8.12 36.15 -29.34
CA ALA A 929 -8.35 34.72 -29.24
C ALA A 929 -9.77 34.37 -28.73
N SER A 930 -10.33 35.17 -27.81
CA SER A 930 -11.71 34.98 -27.34
C SER A 930 -12.71 35.21 -28.46
N VAL A 931 -12.56 36.30 -29.23
CA VAL A 931 -13.45 36.61 -30.37
C VAL A 931 -13.33 35.52 -31.44
N ALA A 932 -12.10 35.12 -31.80
CA ALA A 932 -11.87 34.08 -32.79
C ALA A 932 -12.44 32.72 -32.35
N ALA A 933 -12.28 32.35 -31.08
CA ALA A 933 -12.81 31.09 -30.56
C ALA A 933 -14.34 31.10 -30.46
N ILE A 934 -14.95 32.21 -30.05
CA ILE A 934 -16.41 32.37 -30.02
C ILE A 934 -16.97 32.25 -31.44
N ALA A 935 -16.39 32.97 -32.41
CA ALA A 935 -16.81 32.90 -33.80
C ALA A 935 -16.67 31.48 -34.37
N ALA A 936 -15.55 30.81 -34.09
CA ALA A 936 -15.33 29.43 -34.51
C ALA A 936 -16.36 28.45 -33.94
N VAL A 937 -16.79 28.61 -32.69
CA VAL A 937 -17.81 27.74 -32.07
C VAL A 937 -19.22 28.05 -32.56
N LEU A 938 -19.54 29.33 -32.80
CA LEU A 938 -20.86 29.74 -33.30
C LEU A 938 -21.08 29.32 -34.76
N LEU A 939 -20.05 29.42 -35.59
CA LEU A 939 -20.10 29.06 -37.01
C LEU A 939 -19.96 27.55 -37.24
N ALA A 940 -19.49 26.78 -36.26
CA ALA A 940 -19.35 25.34 -36.38
C ALA A 940 -20.72 24.64 -36.50
N PRO A 941 -20.88 23.72 -37.47
CA PRO A 941 -22.07 22.89 -37.56
C PRO A 941 -22.12 21.92 -36.36
N VAL A 942 -23.29 21.78 -35.74
CA VAL A 942 -23.50 20.86 -34.62
C VAL A 942 -24.23 19.64 -35.14
N ASP A 943 -23.67 18.45 -34.90
CA ASP A 943 -24.31 17.18 -35.25
C ASP A 943 -25.52 16.95 -34.32
N ALA A 944 -26.71 17.23 -34.84
CA ALA A 944 -27.96 17.10 -34.10
C ALA A 944 -28.25 15.65 -33.70
N HIS A 945 -27.80 14.67 -34.48
CA HIS A 945 -27.99 13.26 -34.16
C HIS A 945 -27.07 12.83 -33.01
N ALA A 946 -25.78 13.21 -33.08
CA ALA A 946 -24.82 12.94 -32.01
C ALA A 946 -25.14 13.66 -30.69
N LEU A 947 -25.77 14.85 -30.77
CA LEU A 947 -26.23 15.60 -29.61
C LEU A 947 -27.46 14.96 -28.94
N ALA A 948 -28.40 14.43 -29.73
CA ALA A 948 -29.63 13.80 -29.21
C ALA A 948 -29.37 12.44 -28.51
N ILE A 949 -28.30 11.75 -28.90
CA ILE A 949 -27.87 10.47 -28.27
C ILE A 949 -26.86 10.67 -27.13
N ALA A 950 -26.46 11.91 -26.83
CA ALA A 950 -25.56 12.21 -25.72
C ALA A 950 -26.27 11.93 -24.38
N PRO A 951 -25.65 11.20 -23.44
CA PRO A 951 -26.29 10.89 -22.15
C PRO A 951 -26.69 12.16 -21.39
N THR A 952 -27.93 12.20 -20.88
CA THR A 952 -28.42 13.28 -20.02
C THR A 952 -27.52 13.41 -18.79
N GLY A 953 -26.90 14.58 -18.58
CA GLY A 953 -25.95 14.82 -17.49
C GLY A 953 -24.47 14.58 -17.81
N LYS A 954 -24.10 14.25 -19.06
CA LYS A 954 -22.70 14.20 -19.49
C LYS A 954 -22.44 15.23 -20.60
N PRO A 955 -21.37 16.03 -20.54
CA PRO A 955 -20.99 16.90 -21.65
C PRO A 955 -20.78 16.10 -22.95
N PRO A 956 -21.36 16.52 -24.09
CA PRO A 956 -21.16 15.85 -25.37
C PRO A 956 -19.67 15.92 -25.79
N PRO A 957 -19.15 14.88 -26.45
CA PRO A 957 -17.76 14.88 -26.91
C PRO A 957 -17.50 16.00 -27.94
N ASN A 958 -16.25 16.47 -28.01
CA ASN A 958 -15.85 17.57 -28.89
C ASN A 958 -16.23 17.38 -30.37
N GLY A 959 -16.29 16.12 -30.84
CA GLY A 959 -16.66 15.77 -32.23
C GLY A 959 -18.12 16.03 -32.59
N VAL A 960 -18.98 16.38 -31.63
CA VAL A 960 -20.35 16.85 -31.87
C VAL A 960 -20.36 18.25 -32.51
N LEU A 961 -19.28 19.02 -32.31
CA LEU A 961 -19.04 20.29 -32.96
C LEU A 961 -18.10 20.05 -34.16
N GLY A 962 -18.60 20.27 -35.38
CA GLY A 962 -17.84 20.09 -36.59
C GLY A 962 -16.74 21.14 -36.77
N GLY A 963 -15.74 20.81 -37.60
CA GLY A 963 -14.60 21.70 -37.88
C GLY A 963 -13.52 21.67 -36.79
N HIS A 964 -12.72 22.74 -36.73
CA HIS A 964 -11.47 22.79 -35.95
C HIS A 964 -11.59 23.61 -34.66
N ALA A 965 -12.81 23.90 -34.18
CA ALA A 965 -13.05 24.73 -32.99
C ALA A 965 -12.41 24.15 -31.71
N PHE A 966 -12.23 22.83 -31.63
CA PHE A 966 -11.56 22.18 -30.51
C PHE A 966 -10.08 22.57 -30.35
N LEU A 967 -9.42 23.05 -31.42
CA LEU A 967 -8.03 23.54 -31.35
C LEU A 967 -7.93 24.75 -30.41
N TRP A 968 -8.94 25.63 -30.41
CA TRP A 968 -9.02 26.75 -29.48
C TRP A 968 -9.16 26.29 -28.03
N ALA A 969 -9.97 25.27 -27.78
CA ALA A 969 -10.10 24.66 -26.46
C ALA A 969 -8.76 24.08 -25.96
N ILE A 970 -8.00 23.40 -26.83
CA ILE A 970 -6.68 22.87 -26.48
C ILE A 970 -5.69 24.00 -26.19
N ALA A 971 -5.58 24.98 -27.09
CA ALA A 971 -4.61 26.07 -26.98
C ALA A 971 -4.85 26.92 -25.72
N LEU A 972 -6.09 27.39 -25.53
CA LEU A 972 -6.45 28.29 -24.44
C LEU A 972 -6.46 27.60 -23.06
N ASN A 973 -6.91 26.34 -22.97
CA ASN A 973 -6.81 25.59 -21.72
C ASN A 973 -5.37 25.26 -21.35
N SER A 974 -4.53 24.91 -22.32
CA SER A 974 -3.11 24.59 -22.06
C SER A 974 -2.36 25.83 -21.57
N ALA A 975 -2.52 26.96 -22.27
CA ALA A 975 -1.93 28.23 -21.86
C ALA A 975 -2.47 28.69 -20.50
N GLY A 976 -3.79 28.64 -20.30
CA GLY A 976 -4.43 29.01 -19.05
C GLY A 976 -3.98 28.15 -17.86
N THR A 977 -3.88 26.84 -18.04
CA THR A 977 -3.40 25.89 -17.01
C THR A 977 -1.94 26.15 -16.67
N LEU A 978 -1.09 26.36 -17.69
CA LEU A 978 0.31 26.69 -17.50
C LEU A 978 0.48 27.96 -16.65
N PHE A 979 -0.30 29.02 -16.94
CA PHE A 979 -0.24 30.24 -16.16
C PHE A 979 -0.84 30.13 -14.76
N LEU A 980 -1.93 29.38 -14.60
CA LEU A 980 -2.62 29.21 -13.31
C LEU A 980 -1.82 28.31 -12.36
N VAL A 981 -1.42 27.12 -12.81
CA VAL A 981 -0.65 26.14 -12.03
C VAL A 981 0.81 26.57 -11.95
N GLY A 982 1.43 26.90 -13.09
CA GLY A 982 2.82 27.34 -13.14
C GLY A 982 3.06 28.64 -12.37
N GLY A 983 2.13 29.60 -12.44
CA GLY A 983 2.21 30.84 -11.65
C GLY A 983 2.07 30.59 -10.14
N SER A 984 1.21 29.65 -9.75
CA SER A 984 1.07 29.21 -8.35
C SER A 984 2.35 28.50 -7.86
N LEU A 985 2.92 27.59 -8.67
CA LEU A 985 4.16 26.87 -8.35
C LEU A 985 5.36 27.82 -8.24
N LEU A 986 5.51 28.75 -9.18
CA LEU A 986 6.57 29.77 -9.14
C LEU A 986 6.46 30.64 -7.87
N SER A 987 5.23 31.00 -7.48
CA SER A 987 4.98 31.74 -6.25
C SER A 987 5.31 30.91 -4.99
N ILE A 988 5.06 29.61 -5.01
CA ILE A 988 5.46 28.67 -3.94
C ILE A 988 6.99 28.59 -3.85
N LEU A 989 7.68 28.43 -4.98
CA LEU A 989 9.15 28.38 -5.05
C LEU A 989 9.79 29.69 -4.55
N ARG A 990 9.19 30.84 -4.87
CA ARG A 990 9.58 32.17 -4.36
C ARG A 990 9.15 32.42 -2.91
N ARG A 991 8.56 31.42 -2.23
CA ARG A 991 8.04 31.48 -0.85
C ARG A 991 6.98 32.57 -0.61
N GLN A 992 6.27 32.97 -1.65
CA GLN A 992 5.23 34.00 -1.58
C GLN A 992 3.86 33.36 -1.44
N ARG A 993 3.14 33.72 -0.37
CA ARG A 993 1.74 33.29 -0.11
C ARG A 993 1.53 31.78 -0.33
N VAL A 994 2.52 30.98 0.07
CA VAL A 994 2.62 29.52 -0.21
C VAL A 994 1.29 28.80 0.03
N ARG A 995 0.63 29.06 1.16
CA ARG A 995 -0.63 28.41 1.52
C ARG A 995 -1.75 28.68 0.51
N ALA A 996 -1.91 29.92 0.08
CA ALA A 996 -2.95 30.29 -0.88
C ALA A 996 -2.69 29.65 -2.25
N ASN A 997 -1.43 29.71 -2.71
CA ASN A 997 -1.03 29.14 -4.00
C ASN A 997 -1.10 27.61 -4.03
N VAL A 998 -0.90 26.92 -2.90
CA VAL A 998 -1.13 25.47 -2.80
C VAL A 998 -2.60 25.13 -3.04
N TRP A 999 -3.55 25.83 -2.40
CA TRP A 999 -4.97 25.59 -2.62
C TRP A 999 -5.42 25.91 -4.06
N ILE A 1000 -4.89 26.99 -4.66
CA ILE A 1000 -5.18 27.34 -6.05
C ILE A 1000 -4.63 26.27 -7.00
N ALA A 1001 -3.37 25.85 -6.82
CA ALA A 1001 -2.74 24.82 -7.65
C ALA A 1001 -3.46 23.47 -7.52
N CYS A 1002 -3.77 23.04 -6.29
CA CYS A 1002 -4.52 21.81 -6.05
C CYS A 1002 -5.90 21.87 -6.71
N GLY A 1003 -6.65 22.95 -6.53
CA GLY A 1003 -7.96 23.11 -7.16
C GLY A 1003 -7.88 23.07 -8.69
N ALA A 1004 -6.94 23.81 -9.29
CA ALA A 1004 -6.73 23.83 -10.74
C ALA A 1004 -6.34 22.44 -11.28
N LEU A 1005 -5.46 21.70 -10.58
CA LEU A 1005 -5.09 20.34 -10.94
C LEU A 1005 -6.27 19.36 -10.81
N THR A 1006 -7.11 19.49 -9.78
CA THR A 1006 -8.32 18.67 -9.63
C THR A 1006 -9.26 18.86 -10.81
N VAL A 1007 -9.53 20.09 -11.24
CA VAL A 1007 -10.35 20.36 -12.44
C VAL A 1007 -9.68 19.81 -13.70
N ALA A 1008 -8.37 20.03 -13.87
CA ALA A 1008 -7.63 19.57 -15.03
C ALA A 1008 -7.61 18.03 -15.16
N VAL A 1009 -7.48 17.31 -14.03
CA VAL A 1009 -7.55 15.85 -14.00
C VAL A 1009 -8.96 15.37 -14.27
N ALA A 1010 -9.98 15.95 -13.63
CA ALA A 1010 -11.37 15.55 -13.83
C ALA A 1010 -11.82 15.75 -15.29
N THR A 1011 -11.53 16.90 -15.87
CA THR A 1011 -11.81 17.20 -17.30
C THR A 1011 -10.91 16.41 -18.25
N GLY A 1012 -9.68 16.09 -17.86
CA GLY A 1012 -8.77 15.21 -18.62
C GLY A 1012 -9.26 13.76 -18.68
N LEU A 1013 -9.77 13.22 -17.58
CA LEU A 1013 -10.39 11.89 -17.51
C LEU A 1013 -11.63 11.81 -18.40
N SER A 1014 -12.43 12.88 -18.46
CA SER A 1014 -13.55 12.99 -19.41
C SER A 1014 -13.11 12.78 -20.87
N ARG A 1015 -11.94 13.29 -21.24
CA ARG A 1015 -11.39 13.14 -22.60
C ARG A 1015 -10.83 11.75 -22.86
N ALA A 1016 -10.47 11.01 -21.81
CA ALA A 1016 -10.06 9.60 -21.86
C ALA A 1016 -11.26 8.62 -21.83
N GLY A 1017 -12.50 9.13 -21.81
CA GLY A 1017 -13.73 8.34 -21.85
C GLY A 1017 -14.35 8.05 -20.48
N ASP A 1018 -13.77 8.53 -19.37
CA ASP A 1018 -14.33 8.40 -18.03
C ASP A 1018 -14.87 9.75 -17.53
N THR A 1019 -16.19 9.91 -17.57
CA THR A 1019 -16.88 11.13 -17.17
C THR A 1019 -17.43 11.08 -15.74
N SER A 1020 -17.20 9.98 -15.00
CA SER A 1020 -17.88 9.71 -13.72
C SER A 1020 -17.56 10.71 -12.62
N LEU A 1021 -16.38 11.33 -12.69
CA LEU A 1021 -15.85 12.24 -11.67
C LEU A 1021 -15.82 13.72 -12.11
N VAL A 1022 -16.33 14.06 -13.30
CA VAL A 1022 -16.18 15.41 -13.89
C VAL A 1022 -16.86 16.45 -13.01
N THR A 1023 -18.16 16.32 -12.79
CA THR A 1023 -18.96 17.29 -12.03
C THR A 1023 -18.53 17.37 -10.56
N LEU A 1024 -18.10 16.25 -9.97
CA LEU A 1024 -17.56 16.21 -8.60
C LEU A 1024 -16.18 16.86 -8.51
N GLY A 1025 -15.30 16.58 -9.46
CA GLY A 1025 -13.96 17.16 -9.56
C GLY A 1025 -13.98 18.66 -9.84
N GLU A 1026 -14.96 19.12 -10.64
CA GLU A 1026 -15.24 20.53 -10.87
C GLU A 1026 -15.71 21.24 -9.59
N LEU A 1027 -16.66 20.66 -8.85
CA LEU A 1027 -17.15 21.19 -7.57
C LEU A 1027 -16.05 21.26 -6.50
N ILE A 1028 -15.26 20.20 -6.37
CA ILE A 1028 -14.13 20.17 -5.44
C ILE A 1028 -13.07 21.19 -5.89
N GLY A 1029 -12.71 21.17 -7.17
CA GLY A 1029 -11.70 22.04 -7.73
C GLY A 1029 -12.02 23.53 -7.53
N ILE A 1030 -13.27 23.94 -7.78
CA ILE A 1030 -13.69 25.33 -7.56
C ILE A 1030 -13.71 25.71 -6.07
N ALA A 1031 -14.13 24.80 -5.18
CA ALA A 1031 -14.10 25.03 -3.73
C ALA A 1031 -12.66 25.20 -3.19
N LEU A 1032 -11.71 24.41 -3.71
CA LEU A 1032 -10.29 24.52 -3.40
C LEU A 1032 -9.70 25.85 -3.89
N MET A 1033 -9.97 26.23 -5.14
CA MET A 1033 -9.54 27.52 -5.69
C MET A 1033 -10.12 28.69 -4.88
N PHE A 1034 -11.41 28.64 -4.52
CA PHE A 1034 -12.07 29.62 -3.65
C PHE A 1034 -11.37 29.76 -2.29
N CYS A 1035 -11.03 28.65 -1.65
CA CYS A 1035 -10.28 28.66 -0.39
C CYS A 1035 -8.90 29.33 -0.57
N GLY A 1036 -8.20 29.05 -1.65
CA GLY A 1036 -6.92 29.67 -1.96
C GLY A 1036 -7.01 31.19 -2.16
N PHE A 1037 -7.99 31.68 -2.91
CA PHE A 1037 -8.17 33.11 -3.16
C PHE A 1037 -8.62 33.89 -1.93
N THR A 1038 -9.50 33.33 -1.09
CA THR A 1038 -9.96 33.99 0.15
C THR A 1038 -8.84 34.13 1.18
N LEU A 1039 -7.86 33.22 1.19
CA LEU A 1039 -6.66 33.31 2.04
C LEU A 1039 -5.69 34.43 1.63
N SER A 1040 -5.84 35.00 0.42
CA SER A 1040 -4.95 36.05 -0.12
C SER A 1040 -5.40 37.49 0.18
N ALA A 1041 -6.52 37.70 0.86
CA ALA A 1041 -7.00 39.04 1.22
C ALA A 1041 -6.10 39.70 2.30
N PRO A 1042 -5.64 40.96 2.11
CA PRO A 1042 -4.78 41.61 3.09
C PRO A 1042 -5.50 41.86 4.42
N ALA A 1043 -4.83 41.54 5.53
CA ALA A 1043 -5.32 41.86 6.87
C ALA A 1043 -5.46 43.37 7.03
N LYS A 1044 -6.62 43.82 7.53
CA LYS A 1044 -6.89 45.23 7.89
C LYS A 1044 -5.72 45.74 8.74
N LYS A 1045 -4.94 46.71 8.24
CA LYS A 1045 -3.90 47.38 9.05
C LYS A 1045 -4.62 48.08 10.19
N VAL A 1046 -4.35 47.64 11.42
CA VAL A 1046 -4.75 48.37 12.62
C VAL A 1046 -3.92 49.66 12.60
N ALA A 1047 -4.60 50.82 12.60
CA ALA A 1047 -3.93 52.10 12.74
C ALA A 1047 -3.09 52.08 14.02
N ARG A 1048 -1.80 52.42 13.92
CA ARG A 1048 -0.95 52.57 15.10
C ARG A 1048 -1.49 53.76 15.91
N PRO A 1049 -1.63 53.64 17.25
CA PRO A 1049 -1.84 54.81 18.09
C PRO A 1049 -0.64 55.74 17.92
N VAL A 1050 -0.90 57.03 17.80
CA VAL A 1050 0.12 58.08 17.87
C VAL A 1050 0.72 58.01 19.28
N GLU A 1051 2.03 57.79 19.40
CA GLU A 1051 2.74 57.84 20.68
C GLU A 1051 2.80 59.30 21.13
N THR A 1052 2.10 59.62 22.21
CA THR A 1052 2.33 60.85 22.98
C THR A 1052 3.67 60.69 23.71
N SER A 1053 4.63 61.52 23.35
CA SER A 1053 5.94 61.63 24.01
C SER A 1053 5.79 61.99 25.49
N SER A 1054 6.34 61.16 26.38
CA SER A 1054 6.50 61.49 27.80
C SER A 1054 7.61 62.56 27.98
N PRO A 1055 7.48 63.50 28.92
CA PRO A 1055 8.48 64.54 29.16
C PRO A 1055 9.74 63.99 29.87
N PRO A 1056 10.89 64.67 29.74
CA PRO A 1056 12.18 64.17 30.23
C PRO A 1056 12.29 64.26 31.75
N ALA A 1057 13.06 63.34 32.32
CA ALA A 1057 13.35 63.22 33.74
C ALA A 1057 14.15 64.44 34.25
N VAL A 1058 13.65 65.06 35.32
CA VAL A 1058 14.37 66.07 36.09
C VAL A 1058 15.36 65.37 37.02
N LEU A 1059 16.65 65.66 36.81
CA LEU A 1059 17.71 65.49 37.79
C LEU A 1059 17.69 66.68 38.74
N ALA A 1060 17.63 66.45 40.05
CA ALA A 1060 18.18 67.36 41.06
C ALA A 1060 18.38 66.64 42.40
N GLN A 1061 19.65 66.59 42.80
CA GLN A 1061 20.27 66.61 44.14
C GLN A 1061 19.71 65.74 45.26
#